data_AF-A0A8H9FU59-F1
#
_entry.id   AF-A0A8H9FU59-F1
#
_cell.length_a   1.000
_cell.length_b   1.000
_cell.length_c   1.000
_cell.angle_alpha   90.00
_cell.angle_beta   90.00
_cell.angle_gamma   90.00
#
_symmetry.space_group_name_H-M   'P 1'
#
loop_
_entity.id
_entity.type
_entity.pdbx_description
1 polymer ?
#
loop_
_entity_poly.entity_id
_entity_poly.type
_entity_poly.pdbx_seq_one_letter_code
_entity_poly.pdbx_strand_id
1 'polypeptide(L)'
;MHVPVPASRASARRAALLLVAPATFAGMLLVAGPARAATTTPTAGKGICNGVVNQLAHRGSVQENLLRAAARRNADAIAALTAQRDALRAQAGALLADITAIDGQIAALDAEGARLTSELETAQASLVALESQRAAAADAVAAATKSLADVMEDRDATQQQVDELQAQRTSAEAAQAELETARSQAAAELSDTQDALDAAKAQLASLEAEATRAAEALAAKHAEIAAARAQLADLETAAGAAADEVDRAAQAVADAEAELARLEAVGEAAQVELDAQKARVADARSKLDGLRDDAAAAEAAVTAKQGEISTAQSQLASLEDAAGTAAKALAAKQAEVATAQAALVTLQGQVEQTRAAITANEKSLATLAGQITSLQGSIATVTSQVTAKQSALATAQSELTALVQSKATLASEIAALQARIDTEFPPTSNSKEKRDLVALRDVKQAQLATLDTQIADKNTVISGLQGDLATLQTQVNTLNGQLQAKQAESSALQTEGSRLQEQLANQQAAVTQKQSEIATLKAQLPALTTAVGDADAAVTAKNGELAALRAQLPALEAAASSAAAAVSAQEQVVADLEAALPGLSEGVEQAQSDVEAQRDVLAGRRAELAGAEEALITARAAVDAKRGEISSLEGEVPGLEAAVRAAEAAVAVKQDEVSGLNGEVDALVARLATLNAQITAKEAEVLALQARVAPLLDQLNRLNEEVSATEAQLKALQGQLTTLDTKITDAQTLLRSLESQKKANKDAVAAQKAVVVGLQGQLAEVQKQVAALDATIALGGCVV
;
A
#
# COMPACT_ATOMS: atom_id res chain seq x y z
N MET A 1 -39.94 0.22 -8.20
CA MET A 1 -41.38 0.40 -7.87
C MET A 1 -41.65 1.90 -7.70
N HIS A 2 -42.92 2.34 -7.85
CA HIS A 2 -43.55 3.58 -7.36
C HIS A 2 -42.65 4.74 -6.84
N VAL A 3 -42.59 5.98 -7.38
CA VAL A 3 -43.41 6.72 -8.38
C VAL A 3 -44.86 6.99 -7.91
N PRO A 4 -45.44 8.23 -7.95
CA PRO A 4 -44.81 9.60 -7.94
C PRO A 4 -45.68 10.78 -7.31
N VAL A 5 -45.13 12.03 -7.27
CA VAL A 5 -45.81 13.36 -7.62
C VAL A 5 -47.11 13.77 -6.86
N PRO A 6 -47.78 14.98 -7.00
CA PRO A 6 -47.48 16.31 -7.59
C PRO A 6 -47.31 17.45 -6.53
N ALA A 7 -47.05 18.75 -6.78
CA ALA A 7 -46.93 19.65 -7.95
C ALA A 7 -48.06 20.69 -8.25
N SER A 8 -47.89 21.92 -7.72
CA SER A 8 -48.08 23.25 -8.37
C SER A 8 -49.46 23.83 -8.84
N ARG A 9 -49.54 25.18 -8.80
CA ARG A 9 -50.30 26.16 -9.65
C ARG A 9 -51.78 26.57 -9.36
N ALA A 10 -51.91 27.85 -8.96
CA ALA A 10 -52.65 28.95 -9.66
C ALA A 10 -54.16 29.28 -9.44
N SER A 11 -54.39 30.51 -8.92
CA SER A 11 -55.25 31.60 -9.48
C SER A 11 -56.78 31.75 -9.22
N ALA A 12 -57.18 33.02 -8.97
CA ALA A 12 -58.31 33.79 -9.59
C ALA A 12 -59.57 34.27 -8.80
N ARG A 13 -59.74 35.62 -8.75
CA ARG A 13 -60.97 36.47 -8.98
C ARG A 13 -62.21 36.56 -8.02
N ARG A 14 -62.33 37.75 -7.39
CA ARG A 14 -63.41 38.82 -7.42
C ARG A 14 -64.93 38.59 -7.12
N ALA A 15 -65.45 39.45 -6.21
CA ALA A 15 -66.82 40.04 -6.01
C ALA A 15 -66.68 41.47 -5.37
N ALA A 16 -67.61 42.46 -5.25
CA ALA A 16 -69.08 42.70 -5.45
C ALA A 16 -70.03 42.49 -4.22
N LEU A 17 -71.05 43.31 -3.85
CA LEU A 17 -71.43 44.75 -4.09
C LEU A 17 -72.59 45.21 -3.11
N LEU A 18 -73.44 46.24 -3.45
CA LEU A 18 -74.69 46.77 -2.76
C LEU A 18 -74.51 47.76 -1.54
N LEU A 19 -75.37 48.77 -1.16
CA LEU A 19 -76.51 49.59 -1.75
C LEU A 19 -76.84 50.95 -0.94
N VAL A 20 -77.96 51.73 -1.18
CA VAL A 20 -78.17 53.26 -1.08
C VAL A 20 -79.47 53.87 -0.33
N ALA A 21 -79.56 55.17 0.22
CA ALA A 21 -80.81 56.07 0.57
C ALA A 21 -80.69 57.63 1.17
N PRO A 22 -81.71 58.66 1.20
CA PRO A 22 -81.68 60.27 1.40
C PRO A 22 -82.86 61.35 2.03
N ALA A 23 -82.83 62.81 2.26
CA ALA A 23 -83.90 63.99 2.79
C ALA A 23 -83.73 65.73 2.94
N THR A 24 -84.72 66.80 3.24
CA THR A 24 -84.69 68.47 3.35
C THR A 24 -85.84 69.65 3.96
N PHE A 25 -85.68 71.09 4.21
CA PHE A 25 -86.60 72.51 4.19
C PHE A 25 -86.91 73.84 5.30
N ALA A 26 -87.32 75.23 5.03
CA ALA A 26 -87.81 76.57 5.92
C ALA A 26 -88.24 78.14 5.30
N GLY A 27 -88.71 79.49 5.70
CA GLY A 27 -89.31 80.62 6.75
C GLY A 27 -89.48 82.35 6.50
N MET A 28 -90.25 83.43 7.16
CA MET A 28 -90.38 85.10 7.00
C MET A 28 -91.21 86.32 7.95
N LEU A 29 -91.45 87.76 7.69
CA LEU A 29 -91.86 89.11 8.59
C LEU A 29 -92.63 90.62 8.14
N LEU A 30 -93.11 91.77 8.95
CA LEU A 30 -93.51 93.38 8.68
C LEU A 30 -94.20 94.62 9.70
N VAL A 31 -94.59 96.02 9.41
CA VAL A 31 -94.92 97.43 10.27
C VAL A 31 -95.81 98.82 9.72
N ALA A 32 -96.34 100.16 10.11
CA ALA A 32 -96.81 101.37 11.17
C ALA A 32 -97.56 102.91 10.78
N GLY A 33 -98.01 104.04 11.61
CA GLY A 33 -98.64 105.56 11.30
C GLY A 33 -99.24 106.86 12.30
N PRO A 34 -99.70 108.23 11.98
CA PRO A 34 -100.02 109.64 12.80
C PRO A 34 -101.11 110.97 12.53
N ALA A 35 -101.34 112.22 13.28
CA ALA A 35 -102.33 113.55 13.11
C ALA A 35 -102.39 115.09 13.92
N ARG A 36 -103.19 116.32 13.70
CA ARG A 36 -103.31 117.81 14.46
C ARG A 36 -104.22 119.27 14.11
N ALA A 37 -104.70 120.33 15.01
CA ALA A 37 -105.00 121.98 15.04
C ALA A 37 -106.36 123.07 15.04
N ALA A 38 -106.49 124.44 15.57
CA ALA A 38 -107.65 125.65 15.53
C ALA A 38 -107.65 127.27 16.19
N THR A 39 -108.56 128.41 15.99
CA THR A 39 -108.70 129.98 16.58
C THR A 39 -110.00 131.11 16.49
N THR A 40 -110.13 132.50 16.99
CA THR A 40 -111.36 133.65 17.02
C THR A 40 -111.32 135.34 17.43
N THR A 41 -112.33 136.40 17.31
CA THR A 41 -112.41 138.05 17.61
C THR A 41 -113.76 139.13 17.82
N PRO A 42 -113.81 140.58 18.09
CA PRO A 42 -114.96 141.68 18.56
C PRO A 42 -115.22 143.37 18.19
N THR A 43 -116.19 144.33 18.72
CA THR A 43 -116.53 145.96 18.49
C THR A 43 -117.58 146.93 19.44
N ALA A 44 -118.22 148.26 19.51
CA ALA A 44 -118.54 149.78 18.97
C ALA A 44 -119.41 151.04 19.81
N GLY A 45 -119.81 152.40 19.43
CA GLY A 45 -120.65 153.63 20.18
C GLY A 45 -121.15 155.21 19.65
N LYS A 46 -121.95 156.26 20.33
CA LYS A 46 -122.51 157.77 19.89
C LYS A 46 -123.28 159.02 20.83
N GLY A 47 -123.74 160.36 20.47
CA GLY A 47 -124.45 161.64 21.24
C GLY A 47 -125.24 163.07 20.65
N ILE A 48 -125.78 164.23 21.36
CA ILE A 48 -126.70 165.58 20.99
C ILE A 48 -126.73 167.08 21.84
N CYS A 49 -127.46 168.35 21.95
CA CYS A 49 -128.71 169.36 21.61
C CYS A 49 -128.81 171.08 21.91
N ASN A 50 -129.94 172.02 21.93
CA ASN A 50 -130.08 173.67 21.96
C ASN A 50 -131.44 174.71 22.32
N GLY A 51 -131.54 176.18 22.43
CA GLY A 51 -132.74 177.26 22.65
C GLY A 51 -132.64 178.92 22.88
N VAL A 52 -133.66 179.87 22.78
CA VAL A 52 -133.52 181.45 22.76
C VAL A 52 -134.77 182.37 23.24
N VAL A 53 -135.05 183.75 23.35
CA VAL A 53 -134.61 185.25 23.09
C VAL A 53 -135.44 186.41 23.88
N ASN A 54 -135.12 187.78 23.91
CA ASN A 54 -135.96 189.12 24.05
C ASN A 54 -135.22 190.43 24.69
N GLN A 55 -135.68 191.73 24.97
CA GLN A 55 -136.38 192.95 24.28
C GLN A 55 -136.47 194.39 25.07
N LEU A 56 -136.67 195.61 24.42
CA LEU A 56 -137.19 197.04 24.83
C LEU A 56 -136.36 198.12 25.69
N ALA A 57 -136.55 199.49 25.96
CA ALA A 57 -137.37 200.79 25.68
C ALA A 57 -136.58 202.14 26.17
N HIS A 58 -136.90 203.49 26.40
CA HIS A 58 -137.82 204.72 26.19
C HIS A 58 -137.26 206.03 27.00
N ARG A 59 -137.55 207.40 27.10
CA ARG A 59 -138.15 208.73 26.53
C ARG A 59 -137.70 209.99 27.43
N GLY A 60 -137.90 211.38 27.37
CA GLY A 60 -138.29 212.53 26.44
C GLY A 60 -138.67 214.01 27.04
N SER A 61 -138.24 215.18 26.41
CA SER A 61 -138.79 216.63 26.21
C SER A 61 -138.70 217.99 27.10
N VAL A 62 -137.96 219.03 26.60
CA VAL A 62 -138.34 220.46 26.14
C VAL A 62 -138.24 221.84 26.94
N GLN A 63 -137.62 222.86 26.26
CA GLN A 63 -137.68 224.37 26.18
C GLN A 63 -137.15 225.48 27.16
N GLU A 64 -136.61 226.52 26.48
CA GLU A 64 -136.57 228.00 26.69
C GLU A 64 -135.60 228.73 27.66
N ASN A 65 -135.70 230.07 27.69
CA ASN A 65 -134.57 231.02 27.66
C ASN A 65 -134.67 232.13 28.74
N LEU A 66 -133.66 233.01 28.81
CA LEU A 66 -133.67 234.28 29.56
C LEU A 66 -133.80 234.20 31.10
N LEU A 67 -132.75 233.70 31.77
CA LEU A 67 -132.07 234.31 32.95
C LEU A 67 -130.98 233.35 33.48
N ARG A 68 -129.97 233.01 32.66
CA ARG A 68 -128.65 233.68 32.55
C ARG A 68 -127.69 233.47 33.75
N ALA A 69 -126.43 233.22 33.40
CA ALA A 69 -125.19 233.26 34.22
C ALA A 69 -124.85 232.12 35.22
N ALA A 70 -125.74 231.64 36.10
CA ALA A 70 -125.27 230.96 37.34
C ALA A 70 -124.98 229.44 37.27
N ALA A 71 -125.85 228.62 36.67
CA ALA A 71 -126.08 227.25 37.16
C ALA A 71 -125.12 226.11 36.73
N ARG A 72 -124.17 226.32 35.81
CA ARG A 72 -123.56 225.18 35.07
C ARG A 72 -122.35 224.47 35.72
N ARG A 73 -121.58 225.12 36.59
CA ARG A 73 -120.24 224.62 36.99
C ARG A 73 -120.21 223.38 37.90
N ASN A 74 -121.24 223.12 38.71
CA ASN A 74 -121.19 222.00 39.68
C ASN A 74 -121.46 220.61 39.08
N ALA A 75 -122.04 220.51 37.88
CA ALA A 75 -122.39 219.21 37.30
C ALA A 75 -121.16 218.49 36.69
N ASP A 76 -120.39 219.20 35.85
CA ASP A 76 -119.28 218.62 35.10
C ASP A 76 -118.15 218.09 36.01
N ALA A 77 -117.95 218.72 37.17
CA ALA A 77 -116.96 218.31 38.17
C ALA A 77 -117.22 216.90 38.74
N ILE A 78 -118.48 216.55 38.98
CA ILE A 78 -118.87 215.24 39.54
C ILE A 78 -118.72 214.13 38.49
N ALA A 79 -119.02 214.43 37.22
CA ALA A 79 -118.85 213.50 36.12
C ALA A 79 -117.37 213.13 35.90
N ALA A 80 -116.47 214.11 35.95
CA ALA A 80 -115.03 213.90 35.75
C ALA A 80 -114.40 212.99 36.83
N LEU A 81 -114.70 213.25 38.11
CA LEU A 81 -114.18 212.45 39.23
C LEU A 81 -114.64 210.99 39.18
N THR A 82 -115.89 210.75 38.75
CA THR A 82 -116.45 209.40 38.62
C THR A 82 -115.69 208.56 37.59
N ALA A 83 -115.32 209.15 36.45
CA ALA A 83 -114.59 208.45 35.39
C ALA A 83 -113.16 208.03 35.80
N GLN A 84 -112.46 208.82 36.63
CA GLN A 84 -111.12 208.47 37.13
C GLN A 84 -111.12 207.24 38.03
N ARG A 85 -112.11 207.11 38.92
CA ARG A 85 -112.26 205.98 39.85
C ARG A 85 -112.36 204.64 39.10
N ASP A 86 -113.14 204.60 38.03
CA ASP A 86 -113.48 203.34 37.35
C ASP A 86 -112.33 202.84 36.45
N ALA A 87 -111.48 203.74 35.95
CA ALA A 87 -110.23 203.37 35.27
C ALA A 87 -109.25 202.63 36.22
N LEU A 88 -109.05 203.14 37.45
CA LEU A 88 -108.18 202.51 38.45
C LEU A 88 -108.71 201.14 38.89
N ARG A 89 -110.03 200.96 38.99
CA ARG A 89 -110.65 199.65 39.27
C ARG A 89 -110.37 198.61 38.18
N ALA A 90 -110.42 199.00 36.90
CA ALA A 90 -110.08 198.10 35.81
C ALA A 90 -108.61 197.65 35.88
N GLN A 91 -107.70 198.56 36.25
CA GLN A 91 -106.27 198.28 36.35
C GLN A 91 -105.91 197.29 37.48
N ALA A 92 -106.60 197.38 38.62
CA ALA A 92 -106.46 196.42 39.72
C ALA A 92 -106.97 195.00 39.35
N GLY A 93 -107.95 194.90 38.46
CA GLY A 93 -108.50 193.61 38.00
C GLY A 93 -107.52 192.81 37.13
N ALA A 94 -106.67 193.48 36.35
CA ALA A 94 -105.69 192.82 35.48
C ALA A 94 -104.55 192.14 36.29
N LEU A 95 -103.93 192.89 37.21
CA LEU A 95 -102.78 192.44 38.02
C LEU A 95 -103.05 191.14 38.81
N LEU A 96 -104.31 190.91 39.20
CA LEU A 96 -104.72 189.75 39.98
C LEU A 96 -104.82 188.46 39.13
N ALA A 97 -105.09 188.59 37.83
CA ALA A 97 -105.10 187.47 36.89
C ALA A 97 -103.67 186.97 36.60
N ASP A 98 -102.72 187.88 36.36
CA ASP A 98 -101.35 187.54 35.99
C ASP A 98 -100.60 186.75 37.09
N ILE A 99 -100.81 187.12 38.37
CA ILE A 99 -100.32 186.38 39.54
C ILE A 99 -100.79 184.91 39.48
N THR A 100 -102.09 184.72 39.31
CA THR A 100 -102.75 183.41 39.34
C THR A 100 -102.26 182.49 38.21
N ALA A 101 -101.89 183.06 37.06
CA ALA A 101 -101.35 182.31 35.93
C ALA A 101 -99.92 181.78 36.18
N ILE A 102 -99.09 182.51 36.94
CA ILE A 102 -97.68 182.16 37.17
C ILE A 102 -97.54 181.11 38.27
N ASP A 103 -98.32 181.18 39.35
CA ASP A 103 -98.32 180.14 40.40
C ASP A 103 -98.63 178.73 39.83
N GLY A 104 -99.51 178.64 38.82
CA GLY A 104 -99.82 177.40 38.12
C GLY A 104 -98.64 176.78 37.35
N GLN A 105 -97.68 177.58 36.90
CA GLN A 105 -96.49 177.10 36.18
C GLN A 105 -95.44 176.48 37.11
N ILE A 106 -95.34 177.00 38.34
CA ILE A 106 -94.38 176.54 39.35
C ILE A 106 -94.69 175.09 39.76
N ALA A 107 -95.97 174.79 40.01
CA ALA A 107 -96.42 173.47 40.43
C ALA A 107 -96.15 172.36 39.38
N ALA A 108 -96.16 172.71 38.09
CA ALA A 108 -95.87 171.76 37.01
C ALA A 108 -94.38 171.36 36.97
N LEU A 109 -93.48 172.32 37.23
CA LEU A 109 -92.04 172.10 37.24
C LEU A 109 -91.60 171.26 38.47
N ASP A 110 -92.14 171.58 39.65
CA ASP A 110 -91.89 170.81 40.89
C ASP A 110 -92.26 169.31 40.72
N ALA A 111 -93.32 168.99 39.95
CA ALA A 111 -93.73 167.61 39.67
C ALA A 111 -92.75 166.84 38.76
N GLU A 112 -92.25 167.47 37.69
CA GLU A 112 -91.25 166.90 36.77
C GLU A 112 -89.91 166.60 37.50
N GLY A 113 -89.61 167.33 38.58
CA GLY A 113 -88.38 167.15 39.37
C GLY A 113 -88.36 165.84 40.18
N ALA A 114 -89.54 165.33 40.55
CA ALA A 114 -89.66 164.05 41.23
C ALA A 114 -89.36 162.87 40.28
N ARG A 115 -89.91 162.89 39.06
CA ARG A 115 -89.75 161.82 38.05
C ARG A 115 -88.28 161.51 37.77
N LEU A 116 -87.50 162.55 37.48
CA LEU A 116 -86.07 162.46 37.16
C LEU A 116 -85.19 161.93 38.30
N THR A 117 -85.72 161.79 39.52
CA THR A 117 -85.02 161.14 40.64
C THR A 117 -85.15 159.61 40.58
N SER A 118 -86.36 159.10 40.32
CA SER A 118 -86.64 157.65 40.29
C SER A 118 -85.98 156.95 39.09
N GLU A 119 -85.85 157.64 37.96
CA GLU A 119 -85.18 157.12 36.76
C GLU A 119 -83.67 156.92 36.99
N LEU A 120 -83.06 157.78 37.81
CA LEU A 120 -81.64 157.78 38.14
C LEU A 120 -81.24 156.55 38.96
N GLU A 121 -81.97 156.29 40.05
CA GLU A 121 -81.74 155.13 40.94
C GLU A 121 -81.88 153.80 40.18
N THR A 122 -82.84 153.72 39.26
CA THR A 122 -83.10 152.55 38.41
C THR A 122 -81.93 152.25 37.46
N ALA A 123 -81.38 153.29 36.83
CA ALA A 123 -80.21 153.15 35.95
C ALA A 123 -78.95 152.73 36.74
N GLN A 124 -78.79 153.22 37.98
CA GLN A 124 -77.64 152.92 38.83
C GLN A 124 -77.61 151.46 39.29
N ALA A 125 -78.76 150.90 39.68
CA ALA A 125 -78.88 149.47 40.04
C ALA A 125 -78.60 148.54 38.84
N SER A 126 -78.94 148.96 37.63
CA SER A 126 -78.77 148.16 36.40
C SER A 126 -77.30 147.95 36.01
N LEU A 127 -76.42 148.91 36.33
CA LEU A 127 -74.99 148.85 36.02
C LEU A 127 -74.28 147.74 36.83
N VAL A 128 -74.51 147.71 38.15
CA VAL A 128 -73.88 146.75 39.07
C VAL A 128 -74.20 145.29 38.70
N ALA A 129 -75.43 145.04 38.22
CA ALA A 129 -75.84 143.71 37.78
C ALA A 129 -75.05 143.21 36.54
N LEU A 130 -74.69 144.11 35.62
CA LEU A 130 -73.90 143.77 34.43
C LEU A 130 -72.42 143.51 34.77
N GLU A 131 -71.85 144.31 35.68
CA GLU A 131 -70.47 144.14 36.16
C GLU A 131 -70.27 142.80 36.87
N SER A 132 -71.27 142.33 37.64
CA SER A 132 -71.25 140.99 38.24
C SER A 132 -71.29 139.85 37.22
N GLN A 133 -72.12 139.97 36.17
CA GLN A 133 -72.21 138.95 35.10
C GLN A 133 -70.90 138.83 34.30
N ARG A 134 -70.19 139.94 34.10
CA ARG A 134 -68.89 139.98 33.43
C ARG A 134 -67.83 139.14 34.14
N ALA A 135 -67.78 139.19 35.48
CA ALA A 135 -66.79 138.44 36.26
C ALA A 135 -66.98 136.92 36.11
N ALA A 136 -68.21 136.43 36.30
CA ALA A 136 -68.51 135.00 36.18
C ALA A 136 -68.20 134.41 34.80
N ALA A 137 -68.36 135.20 33.73
CA ALA A 137 -68.00 134.79 32.37
C ALA A 137 -66.47 134.68 32.15
N ALA A 138 -65.65 135.45 32.89
CA ALA A 138 -64.20 135.37 32.79
C ALA A 138 -63.64 134.09 33.45
N ASP A 139 -64.14 133.72 34.62
CA ASP A 139 -63.72 132.51 35.33
C ASP A 139 -64.03 131.24 34.53
N ALA A 140 -65.17 131.22 33.82
CA ALA A 140 -65.56 130.11 32.94
C ALA A 140 -64.57 129.91 31.77
N VAL A 141 -64.05 131.00 31.17
CA VAL A 141 -63.02 130.92 30.12
C VAL A 141 -61.73 130.31 30.66
N ALA A 142 -61.32 130.69 31.88
CA ALA A 142 -60.11 130.14 32.51
C ALA A 142 -60.25 128.63 32.79
N ALA A 143 -61.40 128.18 33.29
CA ALA A 143 -61.67 126.76 33.55
C ALA A 143 -61.64 125.92 32.26
N ALA A 144 -62.31 126.38 31.18
CA ALA A 144 -62.32 125.70 29.89
C ALA A 144 -60.91 125.65 29.25
N THR A 145 -60.08 126.67 29.46
CA THR A 145 -58.69 126.70 28.96
C THR A 145 -57.84 125.61 29.61
N LYS A 146 -58.00 125.36 30.92
CA LYS A 146 -57.27 124.29 31.60
C LYS A 146 -57.71 122.90 31.13
N SER A 147 -59.02 122.68 31.01
CA SER A 147 -59.58 121.37 30.62
C SER A 147 -59.11 120.93 29.22
N LEU A 148 -58.85 121.88 28.31
CA LEU A 148 -58.30 121.59 26.99
C LEU A 148 -56.86 121.07 27.07
N ALA A 149 -56.03 121.68 27.92
CA ALA A 149 -54.63 121.27 28.09
C ALA A 149 -54.51 119.87 28.71
N ASP A 150 -55.31 119.59 29.76
CA ASP A 150 -55.31 118.30 30.45
C ASP A 150 -55.62 117.14 29.47
N VAL A 151 -56.66 117.27 28.63
CA VAL A 151 -57.05 116.24 27.63
C VAL A 151 -56.03 116.10 26.49
N MET A 152 -55.32 117.17 26.13
CA MET A 152 -54.27 117.09 25.10
C MET A 152 -53.06 116.26 25.55
N GLU A 153 -52.73 116.26 26.85
CA GLU A 153 -51.62 115.49 27.44
C GLU A 153 -51.91 113.99 27.46
N ASP A 154 -53.10 113.57 27.93
CA ASP A 154 -53.56 112.18 27.91
C ASP A 154 -53.55 111.58 26.48
N ARG A 155 -53.87 112.40 25.48
CA ARG A 155 -53.90 112.02 24.06
C ARG A 155 -52.50 111.74 23.49
N ASP A 156 -51.51 112.57 23.80
CA ASP A 156 -50.12 112.32 23.37
C ASP A 156 -49.49 111.13 24.14
N ALA A 157 -49.78 110.99 25.43
CA ALA A 157 -49.34 109.84 26.22
C ALA A 157 -49.91 108.50 25.71
N THR A 158 -51.16 108.50 25.23
CA THR A 158 -51.80 107.31 24.64
C THR A 158 -51.15 106.92 23.31
N GLN A 159 -50.79 107.89 22.45
CA GLN A 159 -50.10 107.63 21.18
C GLN A 159 -48.75 106.94 21.40
N GLN A 160 -47.93 107.42 22.34
CA GLN A 160 -46.60 106.86 22.60
C GLN A 160 -46.65 105.37 23.02
N GLN A 161 -47.70 104.96 23.74
CA GLN A 161 -47.90 103.54 24.12
C GLN A 161 -48.27 102.64 22.93
N VAL A 162 -48.95 103.18 21.92
CA VAL A 162 -49.28 102.45 20.69
C VAL A 162 -48.02 102.16 19.88
N ASP A 163 -47.15 103.17 19.71
CA ASP A 163 -45.94 103.05 18.87
C ASP A 163 -44.92 102.04 19.43
N GLU A 164 -44.69 102.08 20.74
CA GLU A 164 -43.82 101.12 21.46
C GLU A 164 -44.31 99.66 21.27
N LEU A 165 -45.61 99.41 21.41
CA LEU A 165 -46.17 98.06 21.24
C LEU A 165 -46.12 97.58 19.78
N GLN A 166 -46.18 98.47 18.78
CA GLN A 166 -46.00 98.11 17.38
C GLN A 166 -44.54 97.77 17.05
N ALA A 167 -43.57 98.47 17.65
CA ALA A 167 -42.16 98.12 17.53
C ALA A 167 -41.85 96.74 18.14
N GLN A 168 -42.36 96.47 19.35
CA GLN A 168 -42.24 95.16 20.00
C GLN A 168 -42.84 94.03 19.15
N ARG A 169 -44.03 94.24 18.55
CA ARG A 169 -44.68 93.24 17.67
C ARG A 169 -43.81 92.90 16.46
N THR A 170 -43.26 93.92 15.81
CA THR A 170 -42.39 93.76 14.62
C THR A 170 -41.11 92.97 14.95
N SER A 171 -40.55 93.17 16.16
CA SER A 171 -39.40 92.40 16.63
C SER A 171 -39.74 90.92 16.91
N ALA A 172 -40.91 90.64 17.47
CA ALA A 172 -41.38 89.26 17.69
C ALA A 172 -41.69 88.54 16.37
N GLU A 173 -42.30 89.24 15.39
CA GLU A 173 -42.57 88.74 14.03
C GLU A 173 -41.27 88.37 13.29
N ALA A 174 -40.20 89.17 13.43
CA ALA A 174 -38.89 88.86 12.86
C ALA A 174 -38.23 87.62 13.50
N ALA A 175 -38.24 87.53 14.84
CA ALA A 175 -37.66 86.40 15.56
C ALA A 175 -38.36 85.06 15.24
N GLN A 176 -39.67 85.07 14.96
CA GLN A 176 -40.39 83.88 14.52
C GLN A 176 -39.89 83.37 13.15
N ALA A 177 -39.59 84.26 12.20
CA ALA A 177 -39.09 83.89 10.87
C ALA A 177 -37.68 83.30 10.90
N GLU A 178 -36.81 83.79 11.79
CA GLU A 178 -35.48 83.21 12.02
C GLU A 178 -35.58 81.78 12.60
N LEU A 179 -36.48 81.55 13.56
CA LEU A 179 -36.72 80.23 14.15
C LEU A 179 -37.29 79.22 13.15
N GLU A 180 -38.24 79.62 12.30
CA GLU A 180 -38.74 78.77 11.21
C GLU A 180 -37.65 78.44 10.17
N THR A 181 -36.77 79.40 9.88
CA THR A 181 -35.60 79.16 9.02
C THR A 181 -34.68 78.10 9.64
N ALA A 182 -34.32 78.25 10.93
CA ALA A 182 -33.50 77.29 11.66
C ALA A 182 -34.15 75.90 11.79
N ARG A 183 -35.48 75.83 11.93
CA ARG A 183 -36.26 74.59 11.89
C ARG A 183 -36.18 73.90 10.53
N SER A 184 -36.32 74.65 9.43
CA SER A 184 -36.21 74.08 8.08
C SER A 184 -34.83 73.49 7.80
N GLN A 185 -33.76 74.13 8.31
CA GLN A 185 -32.39 73.62 8.22
C GLN A 185 -32.20 72.35 9.04
N ALA A 186 -32.63 72.33 10.31
CA ALA A 186 -32.54 71.14 11.16
C ALA A 186 -33.39 69.95 10.64
N ALA A 187 -34.44 70.22 9.84
CA ALA A 187 -35.24 69.18 9.18
C ALA A 187 -34.55 68.60 7.93
N ALA A 188 -33.80 69.42 7.18
CA ALA A 188 -32.95 68.93 6.09
C ALA A 188 -31.76 68.12 6.63
N GLU A 189 -31.06 68.66 7.65
CA GLU A 189 -29.99 67.95 8.37
C GLU A 189 -30.46 66.56 8.85
N LEU A 190 -31.66 66.48 9.45
CA LEU A 190 -32.23 65.19 9.89
C LEU A 190 -32.48 64.20 8.75
N SER A 191 -32.92 64.68 7.58
CA SER A 191 -33.15 63.82 6.40
C SER A 191 -31.83 63.29 5.84
N ASP A 192 -30.82 64.15 5.71
CA ASP A 192 -29.50 63.78 5.19
C ASP A 192 -28.79 62.77 6.13
N THR A 193 -28.87 62.97 7.45
CA THR A 193 -28.35 62.02 8.44
C THR A 193 -29.14 60.69 8.43
N GLN A 194 -30.44 60.70 8.14
CA GLN A 194 -31.24 59.47 8.01
C GLN A 194 -30.87 58.65 6.77
N ASP A 195 -30.69 59.28 5.61
CA ASP A 195 -30.22 58.61 4.40
C ASP A 195 -28.79 58.07 4.58
N ALA A 196 -27.90 58.84 5.24
CA ALA A 196 -26.55 58.38 5.59
C ALA A 196 -26.57 57.18 6.55
N LEU A 197 -27.44 57.19 7.55
CA LEU A 197 -27.62 56.11 8.53
C LEU A 197 -28.10 54.81 7.88
N ASP A 198 -29.07 54.87 6.95
CA ASP A 198 -29.56 53.68 6.25
C ASP A 198 -28.57 53.16 5.21
N ALA A 199 -27.80 54.04 4.55
CA ALA A 199 -26.64 53.65 3.75
C ALA A 199 -25.55 52.97 4.59
N ALA A 200 -25.29 53.47 5.80
CA ALA A 200 -24.32 52.88 6.72
C ALA A 200 -24.75 51.49 7.21
N LYS A 201 -26.04 51.29 7.54
CA LYS A 201 -26.62 49.97 7.86
C LYS A 201 -26.52 48.98 6.70
N ALA A 202 -26.77 49.44 5.46
CA ALA A 202 -26.67 48.59 4.27
C ALA A 202 -25.21 48.14 4.01
N GLN A 203 -24.24 49.03 4.24
CA GLN A 203 -22.81 48.68 4.18
C GLN A 203 -22.42 47.71 5.30
N LEU A 204 -22.90 47.93 6.53
CA LEU A 204 -22.67 47.03 7.67
C LEU A 204 -23.15 45.60 7.37
N ALA A 205 -24.38 45.43 6.90
CA ALA A 205 -24.92 44.11 6.54
C ALA A 205 -24.12 43.42 5.41
N SER A 206 -23.51 44.19 4.51
CA SER A 206 -22.60 43.65 3.48
C SER A 206 -21.27 43.17 4.08
N LEU A 207 -20.71 43.92 5.03
CA LEU A 207 -19.46 43.57 5.73
C LEU A 207 -19.66 42.37 6.68
N GLU A 208 -20.80 42.27 7.36
CA GLU A 208 -21.16 41.11 8.19
C GLU A 208 -21.28 39.83 7.34
N ALA A 209 -21.85 39.95 6.14
CA ALA A 209 -21.88 38.85 5.16
C ALA A 209 -20.50 38.51 4.58
N GLU A 210 -19.58 39.47 4.49
CA GLU A 210 -18.19 39.25 4.05
C GLU A 210 -17.34 38.58 5.13
N ALA A 211 -17.46 39.02 6.39
CA ALA A 211 -16.85 38.37 7.55
C ALA A 211 -17.34 36.92 7.71
N THR A 212 -18.64 36.68 7.52
CA THR A 212 -19.21 35.33 7.52
C THR A 212 -18.57 34.44 6.46
N ARG A 213 -18.46 34.90 5.20
CA ARG A 213 -17.81 34.14 4.11
C ARG A 213 -16.32 33.89 4.37
N ALA A 214 -15.61 34.85 4.97
CA ALA A 214 -14.21 34.68 5.34
C ALA A 214 -14.05 33.58 6.41
N ALA A 215 -14.92 33.56 7.42
CA ALA A 215 -14.93 32.54 8.46
C ALA A 215 -15.33 31.15 7.91
N GLU A 216 -16.32 31.09 7.00
CA GLU A 216 -16.68 29.85 6.30
C GLU A 216 -15.52 29.31 5.43
N ALA A 217 -14.80 30.18 4.72
CA ALA A 217 -13.63 29.79 3.92
C ALA A 217 -12.47 29.26 4.80
N LEU A 218 -12.20 29.91 5.93
CA LEU A 218 -11.21 29.45 6.91
C LEU A 218 -11.60 28.08 7.51
N ALA A 219 -12.87 27.91 7.89
CA ALA A 219 -13.40 26.65 8.41
C ALA A 219 -13.34 25.51 7.36
N ALA A 220 -13.67 25.81 6.09
CA ALA A 220 -13.54 24.86 4.99
C ALA A 220 -12.09 24.42 4.79
N LYS A 221 -11.12 25.35 4.85
CA LYS A 221 -9.69 25.02 4.74
C LYS A 221 -9.16 24.21 5.91
N HIS A 222 -9.62 24.46 7.13
CA HIS A 222 -9.31 23.57 8.26
C HIS A 222 -9.90 22.16 8.08
N ALA A 223 -11.08 22.03 7.46
CA ALA A 223 -11.66 20.72 7.13
C ALA A 223 -10.89 20.01 6.00
N GLU A 224 -10.44 20.72 4.97
CA GLU A 224 -9.53 20.20 3.93
C GLU A 224 -8.23 19.68 4.55
N ILE A 225 -7.58 20.46 5.42
CA ILE A 225 -6.36 20.04 6.14
C ILE A 225 -6.61 18.81 7.02
N ALA A 226 -7.74 18.74 7.73
CA ALA A 226 -8.08 17.59 8.56
C ALA A 226 -8.29 16.32 7.73
N ALA A 227 -9.01 16.42 6.60
CA ALA A 227 -9.19 15.31 5.66
C ALA A 227 -7.87 14.88 5.00
N ALA A 228 -7.02 15.85 4.61
CA ALA A 228 -5.72 15.60 4.02
C ALA A 228 -4.77 14.89 5.00
N ARG A 229 -4.76 15.29 6.28
CA ARG A 229 -4.00 14.63 7.36
C ARG A 229 -4.51 13.22 7.68
N ALA A 230 -5.82 12.97 7.58
CA ALA A 230 -6.36 11.61 7.70
C ALA A 230 -5.88 10.71 6.54
N GLN A 231 -5.99 11.20 5.30
CA GLN A 231 -5.46 10.51 4.12
C GLN A 231 -3.94 10.28 4.19
N LEU A 232 -3.18 11.19 4.79
CA LEU A 232 -1.75 10.98 5.05
C LEU A 232 -1.53 9.81 6.01
N ALA A 233 -2.29 9.69 7.10
CA ALA A 233 -2.16 8.57 8.03
C ALA A 233 -2.52 7.22 7.39
N ASP A 234 -3.53 7.18 6.52
CA ASP A 234 -3.87 6.00 5.71
C ASP A 234 -2.72 5.62 4.75
N LEU A 235 -2.11 6.62 4.08
CA LEU A 235 -0.98 6.42 3.17
C LEU A 235 0.31 6.01 3.90
N GLU A 236 0.58 6.56 5.09
CA GLU A 236 1.72 6.17 5.94
C GLU A 236 1.53 4.74 6.45
N THR A 237 0.30 4.33 6.77
CA THR A 237 -0.04 2.95 7.12
C THR A 237 0.17 2.00 5.92
N ALA A 238 -0.26 2.41 4.71
CA ALA A 238 -0.04 1.64 3.49
C ALA A 238 1.46 1.51 3.13
N ALA A 239 2.25 2.59 3.32
CA ALA A 239 3.70 2.56 3.13
C ALA A 239 4.42 1.70 4.17
N GLY A 240 3.90 1.61 5.40
CA GLY A 240 4.35 0.64 6.41
C GLY A 240 4.07 -0.81 5.97
N ALA A 241 2.83 -1.11 5.57
CA ALA A 241 2.45 -2.44 5.10
C ALA A 241 3.25 -2.88 3.84
N ALA A 242 3.60 -1.96 2.95
CA ALA A 242 4.48 -2.22 1.81
C ALA A 242 5.93 -2.48 2.23
N ALA A 243 6.42 -1.87 3.31
CA ALA A 243 7.75 -2.15 3.86
C ALA A 243 7.80 -3.55 4.50
N ASP A 244 6.78 -3.92 5.29
CA ASP A 244 6.68 -5.27 5.83
C ASP A 244 6.65 -6.34 4.73
N GLU A 245 6.04 -6.05 3.58
CA GLU A 245 5.99 -6.98 2.44
C GLU A 245 7.34 -7.11 1.72
N VAL A 246 8.12 -6.02 1.62
CA VAL A 246 9.53 -6.09 1.17
C VAL A 246 10.36 -6.97 2.11
N ASP A 247 10.23 -6.79 3.43
CA ASP A 247 10.96 -7.61 4.41
C ASP A 247 10.55 -9.11 4.33
N ARG A 248 9.26 -9.41 4.13
CA ARG A 248 8.77 -10.79 3.89
C ARG A 248 9.31 -11.38 2.59
N ALA A 249 9.29 -10.61 1.49
CA ALA A 249 9.79 -11.08 0.20
C ALA A 249 11.32 -11.29 0.23
N ALA A 250 12.06 -10.42 0.93
CA ALA A 250 13.50 -10.58 1.16
C ALA A 250 13.82 -11.83 1.98
N GLN A 251 13.05 -12.11 3.04
CA GLN A 251 13.18 -13.37 3.79
C GLN A 251 12.85 -14.59 2.90
N ALA A 252 11.80 -14.52 2.08
CA ALA A 252 11.43 -15.61 1.17
C ALA A 252 12.49 -15.87 0.07
N VAL A 253 13.23 -14.84 -0.36
CA VAL A 253 14.43 -14.99 -1.20
C VAL A 253 15.55 -15.69 -0.43
N ALA A 254 15.86 -15.25 0.79
CA ALA A 254 16.91 -15.85 1.62
C ALA A 254 16.64 -17.32 1.97
N ASP A 255 15.39 -17.67 2.29
CA ASP A 255 14.95 -19.05 2.54
C ASP A 255 15.09 -19.91 1.26
N ALA A 256 14.77 -19.35 0.09
CA ALA A 256 14.91 -20.02 -1.19
C ALA A 256 16.39 -20.22 -1.61
N GLU A 257 17.29 -19.29 -1.27
CA GLU A 257 18.74 -19.41 -1.45
C GLU A 257 19.34 -20.48 -0.52
N ALA A 258 18.87 -20.56 0.73
CA ALA A 258 19.30 -21.58 1.68
C ALA A 258 18.88 -23.01 1.24
N GLU A 259 17.66 -23.17 0.73
CA GLU A 259 17.20 -24.46 0.19
C GLU A 259 17.90 -24.83 -1.13
N LEU A 260 18.22 -23.85 -1.98
CA LEU A 260 19.04 -24.10 -3.18
C LEU A 260 20.42 -24.65 -2.80
N ALA A 261 21.11 -24.01 -1.84
CA ALA A 261 22.40 -24.49 -1.35
C ALA A 261 22.31 -25.88 -0.70
N ARG A 262 21.19 -26.21 -0.05
CA ARG A 262 20.93 -27.56 0.50
C ARG A 262 20.78 -28.60 -0.62
N LEU A 263 20.05 -28.27 -1.68
CA LEU A 263 19.85 -29.16 -2.83
C LEU A 263 21.14 -29.36 -3.64
N GLU A 264 21.92 -28.31 -3.85
CA GLU A 264 23.23 -28.40 -4.51
C GLU A 264 24.19 -29.32 -3.73
N ALA A 265 24.25 -29.20 -2.39
CA ALA A 265 25.02 -30.10 -1.53
C ALA A 265 24.52 -31.55 -1.54
N VAL A 266 23.21 -31.79 -1.72
CA VAL A 266 22.66 -33.15 -1.90
C VAL A 266 23.06 -33.73 -3.27
N GLY A 267 23.06 -32.91 -4.33
CA GLY A 267 23.55 -33.30 -5.65
C GLY A 267 25.03 -33.68 -5.66
N GLU A 268 25.88 -32.89 -4.98
CA GLU A 268 27.29 -33.23 -4.78
C GLU A 268 27.46 -34.56 -4.02
N ALA A 269 26.72 -34.77 -2.94
CA ALA A 269 26.78 -36.00 -2.17
C ALA A 269 26.33 -37.24 -2.98
N ALA A 270 25.27 -37.12 -3.78
CA ALA A 270 24.81 -38.17 -4.68
C ALA A 270 25.85 -38.51 -5.76
N GLN A 271 26.49 -37.49 -6.35
CA GLN A 271 27.56 -37.68 -7.34
C GLN A 271 28.78 -38.39 -6.73
N VAL A 272 29.16 -38.02 -5.49
CA VAL A 272 30.28 -38.65 -4.78
C VAL A 272 30.03 -40.14 -4.51
N GLU A 273 28.83 -40.54 -4.07
CA GLU A 273 28.53 -41.97 -3.85
C GLU A 273 28.40 -42.74 -5.18
N LEU A 274 27.86 -42.12 -6.23
CA LEU A 274 27.83 -42.70 -7.58
C LEU A 274 29.25 -42.98 -8.11
N ASP A 275 30.19 -42.04 -7.97
CA ASP A 275 31.57 -42.23 -8.41
C ASP A 275 32.37 -43.18 -7.50
N ALA A 276 32.09 -43.18 -6.19
CA ALA A 276 32.61 -44.20 -5.27
C ALA A 276 32.12 -45.60 -5.65
N GLN A 277 30.86 -45.76 -6.06
CA GLN A 277 30.34 -47.05 -6.53
C GLN A 277 30.97 -47.49 -7.85
N LYS A 278 31.21 -46.57 -8.81
CA LYS A 278 31.97 -46.87 -10.04
C LYS A 278 33.39 -47.34 -9.73
N ALA A 279 34.06 -46.73 -8.74
CA ALA A 279 35.38 -47.17 -8.29
C ALA A 279 35.34 -48.59 -7.67
N ARG A 280 34.36 -48.88 -6.81
CA ARG A 280 34.15 -50.24 -6.25
C ARG A 280 33.95 -51.30 -7.35
N VAL A 281 33.20 -50.97 -8.42
CA VAL A 281 33.03 -51.85 -9.59
C VAL A 281 34.35 -52.07 -10.33
N ALA A 282 35.16 -51.02 -10.52
CA ALA A 282 36.47 -51.14 -11.18
C ALA A 282 37.44 -52.03 -10.38
N ASP A 283 37.54 -51.84 -9.07
CA ASP A 283 38.36 -52.67 -8.18
C ASP A 283 37.86 -54.13 -8.15
N ALA A 284 36.55 -54.34 -8.09
CA ALA A 284 35.94 -55.67 -8.11
C ALA A 284 36.20 -56.43 -9.44
N ARG A 285 36.21 -55.71 -10.58
CA ARG A 285 36.59 -56.25 -11.89
C ARG A 285 38.09 -56.56 -11.97
N SER A 286 38.96 -55.66 -11.50
CA SER A 286 40.41 -55.94 -11.45
C SER A 286 40.75 -57.15 -10.59
N LYS A 287 40.04 -57.35 -9.47
CA LYS A 287 40.18 -58.54 -8.63
C LYS A 287 39.62 -59.81 -9.28
N LEU A 288 38.53 -59.69 -10.04
CA LEU A 288 37.97 -60.79 -10.82
C LEU A 288 38.97 -61.32 -11.87
N ASP A 289 39.63 -60.42 -12.60
CA ASP A 289 40.59 -60.82 -13.63
C ASP A 289 41.82 -61.52 -13.01
N GLY A 290 42.32 -61.05 -11.85
CA GLY A 290 43.36 -61.77 -11.10
C GLY A 290 42.94 -63.17 -10.63
N LEU A 291 41.68 -63.34 -10.20
CA LEU A 291 41.14 -64.66 -9.83
C LEU A 291 40.96 -65.59 -11.05
N ARG A 292 40.72 -65.03 -12.24
CA ARG A 292 40.66 -65.79 -13.50
C ARG A 292 42.06 -66.28 -13.92
N ASP A 293 43.09 -65.46 -13.75
CA ASP A 293 44.48 -65.87 -13.97
C ASP A 293 44.89 -66.99 -12.98
N ASP A 294 44.55 -66.86 -11.69
CA ASP A 294 44.77 -67.91 -10.68
C ASP A 294 44.04 -69.23 -11.04
N ALA A 295 42.79 -69.16 -11.50
CA ALA A 295 42.01 -70.32 -11.92
C ALA A 295 42.61 -71.01 -13.17
N ALA A 296 43.00 -70.23 -14.18
CA ALA A 296 43.66 -70.74 -15.38
C ALA A 296 45.03 -71.37 -15.06
N ALA A 297 45.79 -70.79 -14.13
CA ALA A 297 47.05 -71.37 -13.65
C ALA A 297 46.82 -72.70 -12.91
N ALA A 298 45.74 -72.83 -12.15
CA ALA A 298 45.38 -74.07 -11.46
C ALA A 298 44.94 -75.18 -12.43
N GLU A 299 44.11 -74.88 -13.44
CA GLU A 299 43.76 -75.84 -14.51
C GLU A 299 44.99 -76.27 -15.34
N ALA A 300 45.89 -75.32 -15.64
CA ALA A 300 47.15 -75.63 -16.31
C ALA A 300 48.05 -76.56 -15.47
N ALA A 301 48.09 -76.38 -14.14
CA ALA A 301 48.82 -77.27 -13.23
C ALA A 301 48.23 -78.69 -13.17
N VAL A 302 46.89 -78.82 -13.12
CA VAL A 302 46.21 -80.12 -13.24
C VAL A 302 46.56 -80.80 -14.57
N THR A 303 46.45 -80.07 -15.67
CA THR A 303 46.72 -80.56 -17.03
C THR A 303 48.18 -81.02 -17.18
N ALA A 304 49.14 -80.23 -16.69
CA ALA A 304 50.56 -80.60 -16.69
C ALA A 304 50.80 -81.89 -15.88
N LYS A 305 50.14 -82.05 -14.72
CA LYS A 305 50.33 -83.23 -13.86
C LYS A 305 49.72 -84.50 -14.44
N GLN A 306 48.60 -84.38 -15.16
CA GLN A 306 48.06 -85.49 -15.96
C GLN A 306 49.03 -85.89 -17.10
N GLY A 307 49.71 -84.92 -17.73
CA GLY A 307 50.77 -85.16 -18.71
C GLY A 307 52.00 -85.89 -18.14
N GLU A 308 52.46 -85.51 -16.94
CA GLU A 308 53.51 -86.24 -16.21
C GLU A 308 53.10 -87.69 -15.93
N ILE A 309 51.88 -87.92 -15.43
CA ILE A 309 51.34 -89.27 -15.16
C ILE A 309 51.32 -90.11 -16.44
N SER A 310 50.80 -89.58 -17.55
CA SER A 310 50.74 -90.32 -18.83
C SER A 310 52.13 -90.63 -19.40
N THR A 311 53.11 -89.76 -19.15
CA THR A 311 54.52 -89.98 -19.51
C THR A 311 55.14 -91.10 -18.67
N ALA A 312 54.92 -91.06 -17.35
CA ALA A 312 55.43 -92.07 -16.42
C ALA A 312 54.77 -93.46 -16.65
N GLN A 313 53.49 -93.52 -17.05
CA GLN A 313 52.83 -94.76 -17.49
C GLN A 313 53.49 -95.37 -18.73
N SER A 314 53.83 -94.54 -19.73
CA SER A 314 54.50 -94.98 -20.96
C SER A 314 55.92 -95.52 -20.68
N GLN A 315 56.63 -94.86 -19.76
CA GLN A 315 57.94 -95.31 -19.29
C GLN A 315 57.86 -96.60 -18.46
N LEU A 316 56.83 -96.75 -17.61
CA LEU A 316 56.60 -97.98 -16.85
C LEU A 316 56.39 -99.19 -17.77
N ALA A 317 55.49 -99.10 -18.75
CA ALA A 317 55.24 -100.18 -19.71
C ALA A 317 56.51 -100.59 -20.47
N SER A 318 57.35 -99.61 -20.83
CA SER A 318 58.64 -99.85 -21.48
C SER A 318 59.64 -100.61 -20.59
N LEU A 319 59.60 -100.38 -19.26
CA LEU A 319 60.41 -101.10 -18.29
C LEU A 319 59.86 -102.52 -18.01
N GLU A 320 58.54 -102.70 -18.01
CA GLU A 320 57.88 -103.99 -17.86
C GLU A 320 58.19 -104.93 -19.05
N ASP A 321 58.18 -104.41 -20.29
CA ASP A 321 58.63 -105.15 -21.48
C ASP A 321 60.13 -105.49 -21.43
N ALA A 322 60.97 -104.59 -20.89
CA ALA A 322 62.40 -104.83 -20.71
C ALA A 322 62.67 -105.93 -19.67
N ALA A 323 62.01 -105.88 -18.51
CA ALA A 323 62.07 -106.92 -17.47
C ALA A 323 61.59 -108.27 -18.01
N GLY A 324 60.44 -108.30 -18.70
CA GLY A 324 59.91 -109.48 -19.35
C GLY A 324 60.82 -110.04 -20.44
N THR A 325 61.62 -109.21 -21.10
CA THR A 325 62.63 -109.63 -22.10
C THR A 325 63.87 -110.21 -21.42
N ALA A 326 64.38 -109.57 -20.36
CA ALA A 326 65.50 -110.08 -19.56
C ALA A 326 65.18 -111.46 -18.94
N ALA A 327 63.97 -111.62 -18.39
CA ALA A 327 63.50 -112.88 -17.81
C ALA A 327 63.43 -114.01 -18.85
N LYS A 328 62.92 -113.73 -20.07
CA LYS A 328 62.92 -114.69 -21.18
C LYS A 328 64.34 -115.08 -21.60
N ALA A 329 65.27 -114.13 -21.67
CA ALA A 329 66.67 -114.40 -22.01
C ALA A 329 67.39 -115.26 -20.95
N LEU A 330 67.14 -114.99 -19.66
CA LEU A 330 67.65 -115.81 -18.54
C LEU A 330 67.11 -117.25 -18.61
N ALA A 331 65.79 -117.41 -18.80
CA ALA A 331 65.16 -118.72 -18.92
C ALA A 331 65.67 -119.53 -20.13
N ALA A 332 65.86 -118.86 -21.28
CA ALA A 332 66.44 -119.49 -22.47
C ALA A 332 67.87 -120.01 -22.21
N LYS A 333 68.73 -119.21 -21.56
CA LYS A 333 70.09 -119.64 -21.21
C LYS A 333 70.12 -120.75 -20.16
N GLN A 334 69.17 -120.79 -19.22
CA GLN A 334 69.02 -121.93 -18.30
C GLN A 334 68.64 -123.22 -19.06
N ALA A 335 67.77 -123.14 -20.06
CA ALA A 335 67.41 -124.27 -20.91
C ALA A 335 68.56 -124.76 -21.80
N GLU A 336 69.38 -123.84 -22.35
CA GLU A 336 70.63 -124.18 -23.06
C GLU A 336 71.61 -124.94 -22.15
N VAL A 337 71.83 -124.46 -20.92
CA VAL A 337 72.68 -125.12 -19.92
C VAL A 337 72.18 -126.54 -19.62
N ALA A 338 70.87 -126.71 -19.37
CA ALA A 338 70.28 -128.02 -19.09
C ALA A 338 70.43 -128.98 -20.29
N THR A 339 70.23 -128.50 -21.51
CA THR A 339 70.38 -129.27 -22.75
C THR A 339 71.82 -129.71 -22.96
N ALA A 340 72.79 -128.80 -22.77
CA ALA A 340 74.22 -129.12 -22.87
C ALA A 340 74.67 -130.13 -21.79
N GLN A 341 74.14 -130.03 -20.56
CA GLN A 341 74.38 -131.01 -19.50
C GLN A 341 73.85 -132.41 -19.85
N ALA A 342 72.64 -132.53 -20.43
CA ALA A 342 72.10 -133.81 -20.88
C ALA A 342 72.91 -134.44 -22.03
N ALA A 343 73.39 -133.61 -22.97
CA ALA A 343 74.29 -134.05 -24.03
C ALA A 343 75.64 -134.55 -23.48
N LEU A 344 76.22 -133.87 -22.48
CA LEU A 344 77.45 -134.30 -21.81
C LEU A 344 77.30 -135.69 -21.16
N VAL A 345 76.21 -135.94 -20.43
CA VAL A 345 75.92 -137.25 -19.82
C VAL A 345 75.81 -138.34 -20.89
N THR A 346 75.19 -138.03 -22.04
CA THR A 346 75.08 -138.96 -23.17
C THR A 346 76.46 -139.33 -23.75
N LEU A 347 77.34 -138.34 -23.95
CA LEU A 347 78.72 -138.58 -24.41
C LEU A 347 79.55 -139.37 -23.39
N GLN A 348 79.38 -139.11 -22.09
CA GLN A 348 80.04 -139.89 -21.03
C GLN A 348 79.60 -141.36 -21.04
N GLY A 349 78.32 -141.64 -21.29
CA GLY A 349 77.83 -143.01 -21.48
C GLY A 349 78.43 -143.70 -22.71
N GLN A 350 78.65 -142.96 -23.80
CA GLN A 350 79.32 -143.49 -25.01
C GLN A 350 80.80 -143.81 -24.75
N VAL A 351 81.52 -142.95 -24.02
CA VAL A 351 82.92 -143.18 -23.61
C VAL A 351 83.07 -144.50 -22.85
N GLU A 352 82.18 -144.79 -21.89
CA GLU A 352 82.23 -146.05 -21.13
C GLU A 352 81.87 -147.28 -21.97
N GLN A 353 80.93 -147.16 -22.92
CA GLN A 353 80.65 -148.25 -23.87
C GLN A 353 81.86 -148.57 -24.77
N THR A 354 82.54 -147.54 -25.28
CA THR A 354 83.76 -147.72 -26.09
C THR A 354 84.90 -148.33 -25.27
N ARG A 355 85.08 -147.92 -24.00
CA ARG A 355 86.04 -148.54 -23.06
C ARG A 355 85.76 -150.03 -22.87
N ALA A 356 84.50 -150.40 -22.60
CA ALA A 356 84.11 -151.80 -22.45
C ALA A 356 84.35 -152.63 -23.73
N ALA A 357 84.11 -152.05 -24.91
CA ALA A 357 84.39 -152.69 -26.20
C ALA A 357 85.89 -152.95 -26.42
N ILE A 358 86.77 -152.00 -26.06
CA ILE A 358 88.24 -152.18 -26.12
C ILE A 358 88.66 -153.36 -25.26
N THR A 359 88.23 -153.41 -23.99
CA THR A 359 88.58 -154.51 -23.07
C THR A 359 88.02 -155.87 -23.53
N ALA A 360 86.85 -155.91 -24.17
CA ALA A 360 86.31 -157.12 -24.78
C ALA A 360 87.17 -157.60 -25.98
N ASN A 361 87.66 -156.66 -26.80
CA ASN A 361 88.55 -156.94 -27.92
C ASN A 361 89.94 -157.43 -27.46
N GLU A 362 90.53 -156.80 -26.44
CA GLU A 362 91.78 -157.23 -25.79
C GLU A 362 91.67 -158.65 -25.24
N LYS A 363 90.57 -158.97 -24.55
CA LYS A 363 90.30 -160.32 -24.04
C LYS A 363 90.12 -161.36 -25.16
N SER A 364 89.55 -160.94 -26.29
CA SER A 364 89.39 -161.79 -27.48
C SER A 364 90.74 -162.09 -28.12
N LEU A 365 91.61 -161.08 -28.28
CA LEU A 365 92.99 -161.25 -28.73
C LEU A 365 93.81 -162.17 -27.82
N ALA A 366 93.70 -162.03 -26.50
CA ALA A 366 94.40 -162.90 -25.55
C ALA A 366 93.91 -164.37 -25.63
N THR A 367 92.60 -164.58 -25.79
CA THR A 367 92.02 -165.91 -25.99
C THR A 367 92.52 -166.55 -27.30
N LEU A 368 92.58 -165.74 -28.36
CA LEU A 368 92.99 -166.15 -29.69
C LEU A 368 94.49 -166.48 -29.78
N ALA A 369 95.34 -165.73 -29.09
CA ALA A 369 96.76 -166.05 -28.94
C ALA A 369 96.97 -167.44 -28.31
N GLY A 370 96.20 -167.77 -27.25
CA GLY A 370 96.23 -169.10 -26.65
C GLY A 370 95.81 -170.23 -27.61
N GLN A 371 94.80 -169.98 -28.47
CA GLN A 371 94.39 -170.92 -29.52
C GLN A 371 95.49 -171.13 -30.57
N ILE A 372 96.16 -170.04 -31.00
CA ILE A 372 97.31 -170.08 -31.92
C ILE A 372 98.45 -170.94 -31.34
N THR A 373 98.83 -170.72 -30.08
CA THR A 373 99.88 -171.51 -29.41
C THR A 373 99.49 -172.99 -29.28
N SER A 374 98.23 -173.29 -28.97
CA SER A 374 97.73 -174.67 -28.90
C SER A 374 97.78 -175.39 -30.26
N LEU A 375 97.43 -174.70 -31.35
CA LEU A 375 97.54 -175.24 -32.71
C LEU A 375 99.01 -175.47 -33.10
N GLN A 376 99.91 -174.53 -32.79
CA GLN A 376 101.36 -174.68 -33.02
C GLN A 376 101.94 -175.90 -32.29
N GLY A 377 101.59 -176.10 -31.01
CA GLY A 377 102.01 -177.30 -30.25
C GLY A 377 101.44 -178.61 -30.81
N SER A 378 100.21 -178.58 -31.33
CA SER A 378 99.58 -179.73 -31.99
C SER A 378 100.30 -180.09 -33.30
N ILE A 379 100.63 -179.10 -34.13
CA ILE A 379 101.41 -179.28 -35.37
C ILE A 379 102.78 -179.89 -35.06
N ALA A 380 103.49 -179.38 -34.04
CA ALA A 380 104.78 -179.93 -33.63
C ALA A 380 104.68 -181.40 -33.18
N THR A 381 103.62 -181.75 -32.44
CA THR A 381 103.38 -183.12 -31.97
C THR A 381 103.12 -184.09 -33.13
N VAL A 382 102.23 -183.73 -34.06
CA VAL A 382 101.93 -184.56 -35.26
C VAL A 382 103.17 -184.66 -36.15
N THR A 383 103.96 -183.58 -36.30
CA THR A 383 105.22 -183.60 -37.06
C THR A 383 106.24 -184.57 -36.45
N SER A 384 106.35 -184.62 -35.11
CA SER A 384 107.21 -185.61 -34.44
C SER A 384 106.74 -187.06 -34.68
N GLN A 385 105.43 -187.31 -34.70
CA GLN A 385 104.86 -188.62 -35.03
C GLN A 385 105.13 -189.03 -36.49
N VAL A 386 105.06 -188.08 -37.44
CA VAL A 386 105.46 -188.29 -38.85
C VAL A 386 106.90 -188.78 -38.93
N THR A 387 107.85 -188.08 -38.30
CA THR A 387 109.27 -188.46 -38.29
C THR A 387 109.51 -189.83 -37.64
N ALA A 388 108.83 -190.12 -36.52
CA ALA A 388 108.95 -191.42 -35.87
C ALA A 388 108.44 -192.58 -36.75
N LYS A 389 107.31 -192.39 -37.44
CA LYS A 389 106.75 -193.38 -38.38
C LYS A 389 107.63 -193.56 -39.61
N GLN A 390 108.24 -192.49 -40.14
CA GLN A 390 109.24 -192.57 -41.21
C GLN A 390 110.46 -193.41 -40.81
N SER A 391 110.99 -193.21 -39.60
CA SER A 391 112.12 -194.02 -39.10
C SER A 391 111.75 -195.49 -38.94
N ALA A 392 110.57 -195.78 -38.36
CA ALA A 392 110.11 -197.16 -38.19
C ALA A 392 109.87 -197.87 -39.54
N LEU A 393 109.36 -197.14 -40.54
CA LEU A 393 109.17 -197.63 -41.91
C LEU A 393 110.51 -198.01 -42.56
N ALA A 394 111.53 -197.16 -42.43
CA ALA A 394 112.87 -197.44 -42.95
C ALA A 394 113.53 -198.66 -42.26
N THR A 395 113.37 -198.80 -40.93
CA THR A 395 113.84 -200.00 -40.20
C THR A 395 113.15 -201.27 -40.72
N ALA A 396 111.82 -201.26 -40.85
CA ALA A 396 111.07 -202.43 -41.33
C ALA A 396 111.45 -202.84 -42.76
N GLN A 397 111.73 -201.87 -43.65
CA GLN A 397 112.24 -202.12 -45.00
C GLN A 397 113.65 -202.75 -45.01
N SER A 398 114.52 -202.33 -44.09
CA SER A 398 115.86 -202.92 -43.93
C SER A 398 115.79 -204.36 -43.41
N GLU A 399 114.97 -204.61 -42.39
CA GLU A 399 114.73 -205.95 -41.84
C GLU A 399 114.14 -206.90 -42.89
N LEU A 400 113.14 -206.44 -43.65
CA LEU A 400 112.57 -207.19 -44.77
C LEU A 400 113.65 -207.61 -45.79
N THR A 401 114.58 -206.70 -46.11
CA THR A 401 115.67 -206.97 -47.04
C THR A 401 116.62 -208.05 -46.51
N ALA A 402 116.97 -208.00 -45.22
CA ALA A 402 117.80 -209.01 -44.57
C ALA A 402 117.13 -210.40 -44.48
N LEU A 403 115.82 -210.45 -44.27
CA LEU A 403 115.04 -211.69 -44.30
C LEU A 403 115.00 -212.30 -45.71
N VAL A 404 114.77 -211.47 -46.75
CA VAL A 404 114.79 -211.92 -48.15
C VAL A 404 116.17 -212.50 -48.54
N GLN A 405 117.27 -211.88 -48.11
CA GLN A 405 118.62 -212.44 -48.32
C GLN A 405 118.83 -213.75 -47.55
N SER A 406 118.41 -213.83 -46.29
CA SER A 406 118.51 -215.05 -45.48
C SER A 406 117.73 -216.21 -46.09
N LYS A 407 116.54 -215.94 -46.66
CA LYS A 407 115.76 -216.92 -47.43
C LYS A 407 116.53 -217.43 -48.65
N ALA A 408 117.17 -216.55 -49.42
CA ALA A 408 117.94 -216.95 -50.60
C ALA A 408 119.16 -217.83 -50.26
N THR A 409 119.86 -217.51 -49.17
CA THR A 409 120.95 -218.35 -48.64
C THR A 409 120.44 -219.73 -48.25
N LEU A 410 119.36 -219.81 -47.47
CA LEU A 410 118.79 -221.10 -47.04
C LEU A 410 118.30 -221.94 -48.22
N ALA A 411 117.65 -221.34 -49.22
CA ALA A 411 117.25 -222.03 -50.44
C ALA A 411 118.45 -222.65 -51.17
N SER A 412 119.58 -221.94 -51.18
CA SER A 412 120.83 -222.41 -51.79
C SER A 412 121.48 -223.55 -50.98
N GLU A 413 121.47 -223.47 -49.66
CA GLU A 413 121.94 -224.56 -48.78
C GLU A 413 121.09 -225.82 -48.89
N ILE A 414 119.75 -225.68 -48.95
CA ILE A 414 118.81 -226.79 -49.20
C ILE A 414 119.14 -227.46 -50.53
N ALA A 415 119.31 -226.68 -51.61
CA ALA A 415 119.64 -227.20 -52.93
C ALA A 415 121.00 -227.90 -52.97
N ALA A 416 122.01 -227.38 -52.27
CA ALA A 416 123.33 -228.00 -52.15
C ALA A 416 123.27 -229.33 -51.36
N LEU A 417 122.50 -229.39 -50.27
CA LEU A 417 122.26 -230.62 -49.52
C LEU A 417 121.50 -231.65 -50.36
N GLN A 418 120.47 -231.23 -51.09
CA GLN A 418 119.73 -232.06 -52.03
C GLN A 418 120.65 -232.68 -53.08
N ALA A 419 121.48 -231.86 -53.74
CA ALA A 419 122.44 -232.33 -54.73
C ALA A 419 123.44 -233.35 -54.13
N ARG A 420 123.93 -233.15 -52.90
CA ARG A 420 124.79 -234.12 -52.21
C ARG A 420 124.07 -235.44 -51.92
N ILE A 421 122.83 -235.41 -51.42
CA ILE A 421 122.01 -236.60 -51.14
C ILE A 421 121.84 -237.47 -52.40
N ASP A 422 121.59 -236.82 -53.54
CA ASP A 422 121.29 -237.50 -54.80
C ASP A 422 122.55 -237.95 -55.56
N THR A 423 123.69 -237.29 -55.34
CA THR A 423 124.98 -237.61 -55.99
C THR A 423 125.81 -238.61 -55.21
N GLU A 424 125.93 -238.46 -53.88
CA GLU A 424 126.79 -239.33 -53.05
C GLU A 424 126.17 -240.70 -52.79
N PHE A 425 124.85 -240.87 -52.99
CA PHE A 425 124.14 -242.09 -52.62
C PHE A 425 123.09 -242.50 -53.65
N PRO A 426 123.20 -243.69 -54.29
CA PRO A 426 122.22 -244.13 -55.29
C PRO A 426 120.80 -244.28 -54.69
N PRO A 427 119.73 -244.27 -55.53
CA PRO A 427 118.35 -244.22 -55.05
C PRO A 427 117.96 -245.32 -54.05
N THR A 428 118.55 -246.51 -54.19
CA THR A 428 118.32 -247.70 -53.34
C THR A 428 119.22 -247.77 -52.10
N SER A 429 120.15 -246.83 -51.89
CA SER A 429 121.03 -246.82 -50.73
C SER A 429 120.30 -246.39 -49.46
N ASN A 430 120.43 -247.20 -48.40
CA ASN A 430 119.99 -246.88 -47.04
C ASN A 430 121.18 -246.68 -46.07
N SER A 431 122.30 -246.15 -46.58
CA SER A 431 123.42 -245.68 -45.75
C SER A 431 122.94 -244.62 -44.74
N LYS A 432 123.62 -244.53 -43.58
CA LYS A 432 123.21 -243.61 -42.50
C LYS A 432 123.37 -242.16 -42.95
N GLU A 433 124.46 -241.90 -43.66
CA GLU A 433 124.93 -240.61 -44.15
C GLU A 433 123.90 -239.96 -45.09
N LYS A 434 123.21 -240.77 -45.92
CA LYS A 434 122.12 -240.29 -46.78
C LYS A 434 120.95 -239.75 -45.95
N ARG A 435 120.56 -240.48 -44.90
CA ARG A 435 119.44 -240.09 -44.01
C ARG A 435 119.77 -238.85 -43.18
N ASP A 436 121.02 -238.75 -42.70
CA ASP A 436 121.47 -237.60 -41.92
C ASP A 436 121.45 -236.30 -42.77
N LEU A 437 121.90 -236.37 -44.03
CA LEU A 437 121.81 -235.24 -44.98
C LEU A 437 120.35 -234.92 -45.35
N VAL A 438 119.50 -235.93 -45.57
CA VAL A 438 118.05 -235.77 -45.80
C VAL A 438 117.39 -235.00 -44.64
N ALA A 439 117.67 -235.40 -43.39
CA ALA A 439 117.14 -234.70 -42.23
C ALA A 439 117.64 -233.24 -42.14
N LEU A 440 118.90 -232.98 -42.48
CA LEU A 440 119.45 -231.62 -42.51
C LEU A 440 118.83 -230.75 -43.61
N ARG A 441 118.54 -231.33 -44.78
CA ARG A 441 117.80 -230.72 -45.89
C ARG A 441 116.38 -230.35 -45.46
N ASP A 442 115.66 -231.27 -44.80
CA ASP A 442 114.30 -231.05 -44.29
C ASP A 442 114.26 -229.99 -43.17
N VAL A 443 115.22 -229.98 -42.25
CA VAL A 443 115.34 -228.95 -41.20
C VAL A 443 115.50 -227.55 -41.81
N LYS A 444 116.34 -227.40 -42.85
CA LYS A 444 116.47 -226.11 -43.56
C LYS A 444 115.23 -225.76 -44.37
N GLN A 445 114.53 -226.74 -44.95
CA GLN A 445 113.23 -226.54 -45.62
C GLN A 445 112.19 -225.92 -44.67
N ALA A 446 112.13 -226.39 -43.41
CA ALA A 446 111.26 -225.82 -42.40
C ALA A 446 111.67 -224.39 -42.00
N GLN A 447 112.96 -224.12 -41.86
CA GLN A 447 113.48 -222.76 -41.61
C GLN A 447 113.15 -221.78 -42.76
N LEU A 448 113.13 -222.24 -44.01
CA LEU A 448 112.73 -221.42 -45.17
C LEU A 448 111.26 -220.95 -45.07
N ALA A 449 110.35 -221.84 -44.69
CA ALA A 449 108.93 -221.52 -44.50
C ALA A 449 108.71 -220.51 -43.35
N THR A 450 109.51 -220.60 -42.28
CA THR A 450 109.53 -219.60 -41.20
C THR A 450 109.94 -218.22 -41.72
N LEU A 451 110.98 -218.15 -42.56
CA LEU A 451 111.44 -216.91 -43.20
C LEU A 451 110.38 -216.30 -44.14
N ASP A 452 109.67 -217.11 -44.92
CA ASP A 452 108.56 -216.64 -45.76
C ASP A 452 107.43 -215.99 -44.93
N THR A 453 107.11 -216.57 -43.79
CA THR A 453 106.12 -216.00 -42.85
C THR A 453 106.58 -214.62 -42.35
N GLN A 454 107.83 -214.52 -41.90
CA GLN A 454 108.42 -213.26 -41.41
C GLN A 454 108.49 -212.16 -42.50
N ILE A 455 108.70 -212.55 -43.76
CA ILE A 455 108.67 -211.66 -44.92
C ILE A 455 107.25 -211.12 -45.18
N ALA A 456 106.22 -211.97 -45.08
CA ALA A 456 104.83 -211.54 -45.22
C ALA A 456 104.39 -210.59 -44.08
N ASP A 457 104.76 -210.90 -42.84
CA ASP A 457 104.51 -210.05 -41.68
C ASP A 457 105.15 -208.67 -41.82
N LYS A 458 106.43 -208.60 -42.25
CA LYS A 458 107.13 -207.32 -42.44
C LYS A 458 106.56 -206.47 -43.58
N ASN A 459 106.10 -207.09 -44.68
CA ASN A 459 105.37 -206.35 -45.72
C ASN A 459 104.07 -205.73 -45.18
N THR A 460 103.33 -206.46 -44.32
CA THR A 460 102.11 -205.97 -43.68
C THR A 460 102.41 -204.77 -42.75
N VAL A 461 103.49 -204.84 -41.95
CA VAL A 461 103.95 -203.74 -41.10
C VAL A 461 104.33 -202.50 -41.92
N ILE A 462 105.05 -202.67 -43.03
CA ILE A 462 105.45 -201.58 -43.93
C ILE A 462 104.22 -200.86 -44.51
N SER A 463 103.21 -201.61 -44.96
CA SER A 463 101.97 -201.04 -45.50
C SER A 463 101.18 -200.26 -44.45
N GLY A 464 101.07 -200.78 -43.21
CA GLY A 464 100.44 -200.08 -42.10
C GLY A 464 101.13 -198.74 -41.77
N LEU A 465 102.46 -198.74 -41.70
CA LEU A 465 103.25 -197.53 -41.43
C LEU A 465 103.14 -196.47 -42.55
N GLN A 466 102.90 -196.87 -43.80
CA GLN A 466 102.60 -195.95 -44.89
C GLN A 466 101.19 -195.34 -44.77
N GLY A 467 100.20 -196.11 -44.32
CA GLY A 467 98.84 -195.63 -44.05
C GLY A 467 98.79 -194.62 -42.88
N ASP A 468 99.52 -194.90 -41.80
CA ASP A 468 99.72 -193.96 -40.70
C ASP A 468 100.28 -192.61 -41.20
N LEU A 469 101.31 -192.67 -42.07
CA LEU A 469 101.97 -191.49 -42.61
C LEU A 469 101.06 -190.61 -43.45
N ALA A 470 100.24 -191.20 -44.33
CA ALA A 470 99.26 -190.44 -45.11
C ALA A 470 98.19 -189.76 -44.23
N THR A 471 97.80 -190.45 -43.15
CA THR A 471 96.83 -189.93 -42.17
C THR A 471 97.40 -188.74 -41.40
N LEU A 472 98.62 -188.86 -40.89
CA LEU A 472 99.32 -187.78 -40.17
C LEU A 472 99.59 -186.56 -41.08
N GLN A 473 99.98 -186.78 -42.34
CA GLN A 473 100.19 -185.69 -43.30
C GLN A 473 98.91 -184.88 -43.56
N THR A 474 97.75 -185.55 -43.58
CA THR A 474 96.44 -184.89 -43.69
C THR A 474 96.15 -184.02 -42.46
N GLN A 475 96.43 -184.54 -41.26
CA GLN A 475 96.27 -183.79 -40.00
C GLN A 475 97.15 -182.53 -39.94
N VAL A 476 98.42 -182.61 -40.38
CA VAL A 476 99.32 -181.43 -40.48
C VAL A 476 98.70 -180.36 -41.38
N ASN A 477 98.16 -180.74 -42.54
CA ASN A 477 97.55 -179.80 -43.47
C ASN A 477 96.30 -179.13 -42.87
N THR A 478 95.44 -179.90 -42.18
CA THR A 478 94.26 -179.36 -41.48
C THR A 478 94.63 -178.37 -40.38
N LEU A 479 95.61 -178.72 -39.53
CA LEU A 479 96.05 -177.85 -38.43
C LEU A 479 96.71 -176.56 -38.94
N ASN A 480 97.48 -176.61 -40.03
CA ASN A 480 98.05 -175.42 -40.67
C ASN A 480 96.95 -174.47 -41.22
N GLY A 481 95.90 -175.01 -41.83
CA GLY A 481 94.75 -174.20 -42.28
C GLY A 481 94.01 -173.52 -41.11
N GLN A 482 93.83 -174.24 -40.00
CA GLN A 482 93.26 -173.67 -38.76
C GLN A 482 94.16 -172.58 -38.16
N LEU A 483 95.48 -172.78 -38.15
CA LEU A 483 96.45 -171.79 -37.67
C LEU A 483 96.40 -170.50 -38.51
N GLN A 484 96.35 -170.62 -39.85
CA GLN A 484 96.27 -169.47 -40.74
C GLN A 484 94.97 -168.69 -40.57
N ALA A 485 93.83 -169.37 -40.43
CA ALA A 485 92.54 -168.73 -40.14
C ALA A 485 92.58 -167.95 -38.81
N LYS A 486 93.16 -168.55 -37.77
CA LYS A 486 93.30 -167.93 -36.44
C LYS A 486 94.27 -166.74 -36.43
N GLN A 487 95.31 -166.76 -37.28
CA GLN A 487 96.18 -165.59 -37.49
C GLN A 487 95.45 -164.44 -38.20
N ALA A 488 94.61 -164.73 -39.20
CA ALA A 488 93.80 -163.71 -39.87
C ALA A 488 92.77 -163.05 -38.93
N GLU A 489 92.10 -163.85 -38.10
CA GLU A 489 91.20 -163.39 -37.03
C GLU A 489 91.92 -162.43 -36.06
N SER A 490 93.20 -162.67 -35.77
CA SER A 490 93.99 -161.82 -34.86
C SER A 490 94.33 -160.46 -35.47
N SER A 491 94.58 -160.40 -36.79
CA SER A 491 94.83 -159.13 -37.50
C SER A 491 93.55 -158.27 -37.58
N ALA A 492 92.39 -158.91 -37.75
CA ALA A 492 91.10 -158.22 -37.74
C ALA A 492 90.80 -157.59 -36.37
N LEU A 493 90.95 -158.35 -35.27
CA LEU A 493 90.75 -157.83 -33.91
C LEU A 493 91.78 -156.75 -33.53
N GLN A 494 93.02 -156.83 -34.01
CA GLN A 494 94.02 -155.75 -33.84
C GLN A 494 93.55 -154.45 -34.52
N THR A 495 93.04 -154.54 -35.74
CA THR A 495 92.52 -153.38 -36.50
C THR A 495 91.31 -152.75 -35.81
N GLU A 496 90.38 -153.57 -35.31
CA GLU A 496 89.20 -153.09 -34.56
C GLU A 496 89.61 -152.43 -33.24
N GLY A 497 90.65 -152.94 -32.57
CA GLY A 497 91.22 -152.32 -31.36
C GLY A 497 91.70 -150.89 -31.61
N SER A 498 92.45 -150.65 -32.69
CA SER A 498 92.88 -149.30 -33.08
C SER A 498 91.68 -148.38 -33.40
N ARG A 499 90.67 -148.89 -34.11
CA ARG A 499 89.46 -148.13 -34.45
C ARG A 499 88.66 -147.71 -33.21
N LEU A 500 88.53 -148.59 -32.22
CA LEU A 500 87.88 -148.28 -30.95
C LEU A 500 88.70 -147.29 -30.11
N GLN A 501 90.03 -147.36 -30.12
CA GLN A 501 90.90 -146.38 -29.46
C GLN A 501 90.77 -144.98 -30.06
N GLU A 502 90.68 -144.86 -31.40
CA GLU A 502 90.43 -143.58 -32.07
C GLU A 502 89.03 -143.02 -31.73
N GLN A 503 88.00 -143.87 -31.73
CA GLN A 503 86.65 -143.49 -31.31
C GLN A 503 86.61 -142.99 -29.87
N LEU A 504 87.31 -143.65 -28.95
CA LEU A 504 87.42 -143.24 -27.56
C LEU A 504 88.10 -141.86 -27.41
N ALA A 505 89.18 -141.61 -28.16
CA ALA A 505 89.87 -140.32 -28.14
C ALA A 505 88.96 -139.18 -28.64
N ASN A 506 88.24 -139.40 -29.74
CA ASN A 506 87.30 -138.42 -30.32
C ASN A 506 86.12 -138.13 -29.38
N GLN A 507 85.52 -139.17 -28.76
CA GLN A 507 84.47 -138.99 -27.75
C GLN A 507 84.99 -138.23 -26.52
N GLN A 508 86.20 -138.55 -26.05
CA GLN A 508 86.80 -137.89 -24.89
C GLN A 508 87.13 -136.41 -25.14
N ALA A 509 87.50 -136.04 -26.37
CA ALA A 509 87.67 -134.64 -26.79
C ALA A 509 86.32 -133.89 -26.82
N ALA A 510 85.26 -134.51 -27.36
CA ALA A 510 83.92 -133.93 -27.40
C ALA A 510 83.30 -133.75 -26.00
N VAL A 511 83.61 -134.64 -25.05
CA VAL A 511 83.28 -134.48 -23.62
C VAL A 511 83.89 -133.19 -23.07
N THR A 512 85.19 -132.96 -23.30
CA THR A 512 85.90 -131.73 -22.85
C THR A 512 85.32 -130.48 -23.51
N GLN A 513 84.97 -130.55 -24.80
CA GLN A 513 84.33 -129.44 -25.51
C GLN A 513 82.97 -129.07 -24.90
N LYS A 514 82.10 -130.06 -24.61
CA LYS A 514 80.81 -129.80 -23.95
C LYS A 514 80.94 -129.31 -22.50
N GLN A 515 81.98 -129.73 -21.77
CA GLN A 515 82.28 -129.15 -20.45
C GLN A 515 82.62 -127.66 -20.53
N SER A 516 83.40 -127.24 -21.54
CA SER A 516 83.72 -125.83 -21.80
C SER A 516 82.49 -125.01 -22.23
N GLU A 517 81.62 -125.59 -23.06
CA GLU A 517 80.36 -124.97 -23.47
C GLU A 517 79.41 -124.72 -22.28
N ILE A 518 79.24 -125.73 -21.40
CA ILE A 518 78.44 -125.61 -20.16
C ILE A 518 79.02 -124.55 -19.22
N ALA A 519 80.35 -124.50 -19.06
CA ALA A 519 81.00 -123.48 -18.23
C ALA A 519 80.76 -122.07 -18.78
N THR A 520 80.88 -121.90 -20.10
CA THR A 520 80.64 -120.63 -20.81
C THR A 520 79.20 -120.15 -20.64
N LEU A 521 78.22 -121.04 -20.86
CA LEU A 521 76.80 -120.73 -20.70
C LEU A 521 76.45 -120.42 -19.24
N LYS A 522 77.02 -121.14 -18.27
CA LYS A 522 76.84 -120.84 -16.83
C LYS A 522 77.44 -119.49 -16.43
N ALA A 523 78.55 -119.07 -17.03
CA ALA A 523 79.15 -117.75 -16.78
C ALA A 523 78.28 -116.58 -17.27
N GLN A 524 77.33 -116.81 -18.20
CA GLN A 524 76.39 -115.79 -18.66
C GLN A 524 75.17 -115.62 -17.74
N LEU A 525 74.84 -116.61 -16.91
CA LEU A 525 73.65 -116.58 -16.04
C LEU A 525 73.68 -115.48 -14.95
N PRO A 526 74.80 -115.19 -14.25
CA PRO A 526 74.82 -114.14 -13.23
C PRO A 526 74.49 -112.75 -13.81
N ALA A 527 75.07 -112.40 -14.96
CA ALA A 527 74.81 -111.11 -15.61
C ALA A 527 73.34 -110.96 -16.04
N LEU A 528 72.72 -112.03 -16.57
CA LEU A 528 71.30 -112.05 -16.88
C LEU A 528 70.41 -112.00 -15.63
N THR A 529 70.86 -112.59 -14.52
CA THR A 529 70.13 -112.54 -13.22
C THR A 529 70.16 -111.13 -12.64
N THR A 530 71.31 -110.45 -12.69
CA THR A 530 71.43 -109.02 -12.33
C THR A 530 70.55 -108.15 -13.23
N ALA A 531 70.58 -108.35 -14.55
CA ALA A 531 69.77 -107.56 -15.49
C ALA A 531 68.25 -107.71 -15.27
N VAL A 532 67.76 -108.87 -14.79
CA VAL A 532 66.37 -109.04 -14.35
C VAL A 532 66.11 -108.24 -13.07
N GLY A 533 66.96 -108.38 -12.05
CA GLY A 533 66.79 -107.66 -10.77
C GLY A 533 66.84 -106.13 -10.91
N ASP A 534 67.72 -105.61 -11.76
CA ASP A 534 67.83 -104.18 -12.06
C ASP A 534 66.57 -103.66 -12.79
N ALA A 535 65.99 -104.47 -13.69
CA ALA A 535 64.77 -104.12 -14.40
C ALA A 535 63.54 -104.15 -13.47
N ASP A 536 63.40 -105.18 -12.63
CA ASP A 536 62.33 -105.27 -11.62
C ASP A 536 62.43 -104.12 -10.59
N ALA A 537 63.65 -103.72 -10.21
CA ALA A 537 63.88 -102.55 -9.37
C ALA A 537 63.47 -101.24 -10.06
N ALA A 538 63.74 -101.08 -11.36
CA ALA A 538 63.32 -99.92 -12.14
C ALA A 538 61.77 -99.85 -12.30
N VAL A 539 61.12 -100.98 -12.58
CA VAL A 539 59.64 -101.12 -12.60
C VAL A 539 59.04 -100.75 -11.24
N THR A 540 59.66 -101.19 -10.14
CA THR A 540 59.22 -100.87 -8.77
C THR A 540 59.36 -99.37 -8.47
N ALA A 541 60.52 -98.78 -8.79
CA ALA A 541 60.76 -97.35 -8.60
C ALA A 541 59.78 -96.48 -9.40
N LYS A 542 59.50 -96.86 -10.67
CA LYS A 542 58.59 -96.10 -11.54
C LYS A 542 57.12 -96.24 -11.14
N ASN A 543 56.71 -97.38 -10.58
CA ASN A 543 55.42 -97.52 -9.90
C ASN A 543 55.31 -96.61 -8.67
N GLY A 544 56.38 -96.47 -7.87
CA GLY A 544 56.43 -95.54 -6.73
C GLY A 544 56.29 -94.07 -7.16
N GLU A 545 56.98 -93.67 -8.24
CA GLU A 545 56.83 -92.34 -8.85
C GLU A 545 55.39 -92.09 -9.32
N LEU A 546 54.77 -93.05 -10.00
CA LEU A 546 53.38 -92.97 -10.45
C LEU A 546 52.37 -92.88 -9.29
N ALA A 547 52.63 -93.54 -8.17
CA ALA A 547 51.81 -93.41 -6.97
C ALA A 547 51.92 -91.99 -6.37
N ALA A 548 53.14 -91.43 -6.31
CA ALA A 548 53.37 -90.07 -5.82
C ALA A 548 52.72 -89.00 -6.72
N LEU A 549 52.83 -89.13 -8.04
CA LEU A 549 52.19 -88.22 -9.01
C LEU A 549 50.66 -88.27 -8.90
N ARG A 550 50.07 -89.47 -8.82
CA ARG A 550 48.62 -89.65 -8.64
C ARG A 550 48.13 -89.12 -7.29
N ALA A 551 48.93 -89.18 -6.23
CA ALA A 551 48.57 -88.64 -4.93
C ALA A 551 48.55 -87.09 -4.88
N GLN A 552 49.28 -86.42 -5.78
CA GLN A 552 49.30 -84.95 -5.89
C GLN A 552 48.09 -84.41 -6.66
N LEU A 553 47.52 -85.20 -7.58
CA LEU A 553 46.47 -84.74 -8.50
C LEU A 553 45.18 -84.26 -7.80
N PRO A 554 44.59 -84.96 -6.80
CA PRO A 554 43.36 -84.50 -6.15
C PRO A 554 43.49 -83.17 -5.41
N ALA A 555 44.70 -82.82 -4.94
CA ALA A 555 44.96 -81.54 -4.30
C ALA A 555 44.98 -80.38 -5.32
N LEU A 556 45.50 -80.63 -6.53
CA LEU A 556 45.46 -79.67 -7.64
C LEU A 556 44.04 -79.52 -8.20
N GLU A 557 43.30 -80.62 -8.34
CA GLU A 557 41.90 -80.62 -8.79
C GLU A 557 40.99 -79.86 -7.79
N ALA A 558 41.20 -80.06 -6.49
CA ALA A 558 40.51 -79.28 -5.45
C ALA A 558 40.90 -77.79 -5.48
N ALA A 559 42.17 -77.46 -5.72
CA ALA A 559 42.63 -76.08 -5.85
C ALA A 559 42.00 -75.38 -7.08
N ALA A 560 41.98 -76.05 -8.24
CA ALA A 560 41.34 -75.54 -9.46
C ALA A 560 39.82 -75.32 -9.25
N SER A 561 39.13 -76.29 -8.64
CA SER A 561 37.71 -76.14 -8.30
C SER A 561 37.45 -75.00 -7.30
N SER A 562 38.37 -74.76 -6.36
CA SER A 562 38.26 -73.65 -5.41
C SER A 562 38.54 -72.29 -6.06
N ALA A 563 39.45 -72.22 -7.02
CA ALA A 563 39.73 -71.01 -7.78
C ALA A 563 38.56 -70.64 -8.70
N ALA A 564 38.00 -71.62 -9.42
CA ALA A 564 36.78 -71.44 -10.22
C ALA A 564 35.58 -70.96 -9.37
N ALA A 565 35.40 -71.52 -8.16
CA ALA A 565 34.38 -71.05 -7.23
C ALA A 565 34.62 -69.60 -6.74
N ALA A 566 35.88 -69.22 -6.54
CA ALA A 566 36.25 -67.84 -6.19
C ALA A 566 35.99 -66.85 -7.34
N VAL A 567 36.24 -67.25 -8.59
CA VAL A 567 35.86 -66.49 -9.80
C VAL A 567 34.36 -66.22 -9.80
N SER A 568 33.52 -67.26 -9.76
CA SER A 568 32.06 -67.07 -9.82
C SER A 568 31.49 -66.29 -8.62
N ALA A 569 32.10 -66.40 -7.43
CA ALA A 569 31.74 -65.57 -6.29
C ALA A 569 32.09 -64.08 -6.52
N GLN A 570 33.23 -63.79 -7.15
CA GLN A 570 33.63 -62.42 -7.49
C GLN A 570 32.84 -61.86 -8.69
N GLU A 571 32.39 -62.71 -9.63
CA GLU A 571 31.45 -62.32 -10.70
C GLU A 571 30.11 -61.85 -10.14
N GLN A 572 29.57 -62.54 -9.12
CA GLN A 572 28.36 -62.09 -8.43
C GLN A 572 28.58 -60.75 -7.72
N VAL A 573 29.72 -60.55 -7.04
CA VAL A 573 30.05 -59.26 -6.40
C VAL A 573 30.13 -58.12 -7.41
N VAL A 574 30.67 -58.36 -8.61
CA VAL A 574 30.68 -57.37 -9.69
C VAL A 574 29.25 -57.06 -10.15
N ALA A 575 28.42 -58.07 -10.37
CA ALA A 575 27.02 -57.89 -10.77
C ALA A 575 26.18 -57.13 -9.72
N ASP A 576 26.33 -57.45 -8.43
CA ASP A 576 25.63 -56.80 -7.33
C ASP A 576 26.03 -55.32 -7.19
N LEU A 577 27.31 -55.00 -7.39
CA LEU A 577 27.80 -53.62 -7.39
C LEU A 577 27.32 -52.82 -8.62
N GLU A 578 27.26 -53.45 -9.79
CA GLU A 578 26.75 -52.83 -11.02
C GLU A 578 25.23 -52.59 -10.97
N ALA A 579 24.47 -53.48 -10.32
CA ALA A 579 23.02 -53.34 -10.14
C ALA A 579 22.62 -52.11 -9.31
N ALA A 580 23.52 -51.54 -8.51
CA ALA A 580 23.28 -50.29 -7.77
C ALA A 580 23.49 -49.01 -8.60
N LEU A 581 24.21 -49.08 -9.72
CA LEU A 581 24.56 -47.89 -10.52
C LEU A 581 23.35 -47.17 -11.14
N PRO A 582 22.28 -47.83 -11.63
CA PRO A 582 21.11 -47.15 -12.18
C PRO A 582 20.43 -46.24 -11.15
N GLY A 583 20.11 -46.76 -9.96
CA GLY A 583 19.44 -45.97 -8.90
C GLY A 583 20.29 -44.82 -8.34
N LEU A 584 21.62 -44.97 -8.33
CA LEU A 584 22.52 -43.86 -7.99
C LEU A 584 22.59 -42.80 -9.11
N SER A 585 22.45 -43.21 -10.37
CA SER A 585 22.40 -42.29 -11.52
C SER A 585 21.06 -41.54 -11.56
N GLU A 586 19.93 -42.23 -11.37
CA GLU A 586 18.60 -41.62 -11.21
C GLU A 586 18.57 -40.65 -10.01
N GLY A 587 19.24 -40.98 -8.90
CA GLY A 587 19.37 -40.07 -7.75
C GLY A 587 20.13 -38.78 -8.05
N VAL A 588 21.16 -38.83 -8.91
CA VAL A 588 21.88 -37.64 -9.39
C VAL A 588 21.02 -36.83 -10.36
N GLU A 589 20.33 -37.47 -11.30
CA GLU A 589 19.44 -36.80 -12.26
C GLU A 589 18.27 -36.10 -11.54
N GLN A 590 17.66 -36.74 -10.53
CA GLN A 590 16.63 -36.12 -9.70
C GLN A 590 17.19 -34.91 -8.92
N ALA A 591 18.36 -35.04 -8.29
CA ALA A 591 18.97 -33.92 -7.55
C ALA A 591 19.29 -32.73 -8.46
N GLN A 592 19.71 -32.97 -9.72
CA GLN A 592 19.89 -31.93 -10.72
C GLN A 592 18.54 -31.26 -11.08
N SER A 593 17.49 -32.05 -11.30
CA SER A 593 16.15 -31.52 -11.57
C SER A 593 15.56 -30.71 -10.41
N ASP A 594 15.82 -31.12 -9.16
CA ASP A 594 15.38 -30.39 -7.96
C ASP A 594 16.10 -29.04 -7.82
N VAL A 595 17.40 -29.01 -8.12
CA VAL A 595 18.22 -27.78 -8.17
C VAL A 595 17.73 -26.83 -9.27
N GLU A 596 17.38 -27.32 -10.45
CA GLU A 596 16.80 -26.48 -11.52
C GLU A 596 15.43 -25.92 -11.13
N ALA A 597 14.53 -26.75 -10.59
CA ALA A 597 13.23 -26.30 -10.11
C ALA A 597 13.35 -25.25 -8.99
N GLN A 598 14.30 -25.40 -8.06
CA GLN A 598 14.52 -24.43 -7.00
C GLN A 598 15.14 -23.11 -7.50
N ARG A 599 15.92 -23.13 -8.59
CA ARG A 599 16.40 -21.90 -9.25
C ARG A 599 15.25 -21.10 -9.87
N ASP A 600 14.25 -21.77 -10.46
CA ASP A 600 13.03 -21.12 -10.95
C ASP A 600 12.19 -20.53 -9.79
N VAL A 601 12.05 -21.25 -8.68
CA VAL A 601 11.40 -20.72 -7.45
C VAL A 601 12.12 -19.46 -6.95
N LEU A 602 13.45 -19.49 -6.88
CA LEU A 602 14.27 -18.35 -6.45
C LEU A 602 14.16 -17.16 -7.42
N ALA A 603 14.09 -17.40 -8.74
CA ALA A 603 13.82 -16.36 -9.72
C ALA A 603 12.43 -15.73 -9.51
N GLY A 604 11.41 -16.55 -9.19
CA GLY A 604 10.08 -16.08 -8.80
C GLY A 604 10.10 -15.19 -7.55
N ARG A 605 10.75 -15.63 -6.45
CA ARG A 605 10.85 -14.83 -5.21
C ARG A 605 11.58 -13.51 -5.41
N ARG A 606 12.62 -13.47 -6.25
CA ARG A 606 13.32 -12.22 -6.59
C ARG A 606 12.46 -11.26 -7.42
N ALA A 607 11.55 -11.76 -8.26
CA ALA A 607 10.57 -10.94 -8.97
C ALA A 607 9.47 -10.40 -8.03
N GLU A 608 9.00 -11.20 -7.07
CA GLU A 608 8.07 -10.76 -6.02
C GLU A 608 8.69 -9.65 -5.15
N LEU A 609 9.95 -9.81 -4.73
CA LEU A 609 10.71 -8.79 -3.99
C LEU A 609 10.80 -7.47 -4.77
N ALA A 610 11.20 -7.51 -6.05
CA ALA A 610 11.29 -6.31 -6.88
C ALA A 610 9.92 -5.60 -7.02
N GLY A 611 8.83 -6.36 -7.13
CA GLY A 611 7.46 -5.81 -7.13
C GLY A 611 7.06 -5.16 -5.80
N ALA A 612 7.47 -5.75 -4.67
CA ALA A 612 7.26 -5.16 -3.35
C ALA A 612 8.08 -3.86 -3.16
N GLU A 613 9.32 -3.82 -3.66
CA GLU A 613 10.16 -2.62 -3.63
C GLU A 613 9.56 -1.48 -4.47
N GLU A 614 9.05 -1.76 -5.67
CA GLU A 614 8.36 -0.76 -6.51
C GLU A 614 7.05 -0.27 -5.87
N ALA A 615 6.29 -1.15 -5.21
CA ALA A 615 5.10 -0.79 -4.45
C ALA A 615 5.45 0.12 -3.25
N LEU A 616 6.53 -0.17 -2.52
CA LEU A 616 7.03 0.66 -1.41
C LEU A 616 7.51 2.03 -1.87
N ILE A 617 8.23 2.12 -3.00
CA ILE A 617 8.62 3.38 -3.64
C ILE A 617 7.38 4.20 -3.98
N THR A 618 6.37 3.56 -4.59
CA THR A 618 5.10 4.21 -4.97
C THR A 618 4.33 4.73 -3.75
N ALA A 619 4.25 3.93 -2.68
CA ALA A 619 3.58 4.33 -1.44
C ALA A 619 4.29 5.50 -0.74
N ARG A 620 5.63 5.51 -0.68
CA ARG A 620 6.43 6.62 -0.14
C ARG A 620 6.25 7.90 -0.96
N ALA A 621 6.23 7.80 -2.29
CA ALA A 621 5.97 8.95 -3.16
C ALA A 621 4.57 9.55 -2.93
N ALA A 622 3.56 8.72 -2.68
CA ALA A 622 2.21 9.18 -2.33
C ALA A 622 2.15 9.88 -0.95
N VAL A 623 2.85 9.35 0.05
CA VAL A 623 3.02 9.97 1.38
C VAL A 623 3.64 11.37 1.25
N ASP A 624 4.76 11.50 0.54
CA ASP A 624 5.45 12.78 0.41
C ASP A 624 4.68 13.80 -0.46
N ALA A 625 3.95 13.34 -1.49
CA ALA A 625 3.01 14.18 -2.22
C ALA A 625 1.88 14.72 -1.31
N LYS A 626 1.32 13.88 -0.44
CA LYS A 626 0.25 14.28 0.49
C LYS A 626 0.76 15.22 1.58
N ARG A 627 2.00 15.05 2.06
CA ARG A 627 2.68 16.02 2.94
C ARG A 627 2.88 17.38 2.25
N GLY A 628 3.22 17.39 0.96
CA GLY A 628 3.29 18.60 0.15
C GLY A 628 1.95 19.33 0.03
N GLU A 629 0.87 18.60 -0.21
CA GLU A 629 -0.50 19.14 -0.24
C GLU A 629 -0.89 19.79 1.10
N ILE A 630 -0.66 19.09 2.22
CA ILE A 630 -0.94 19.59 3.57
C ILE A 630 -0.15 20.88 3.85
N SER A 631 1.14 20.92 3.51
CA SER A 631 1.99 22.10 3.67
C SER A 631 1.50 23.30 2.86
N SER A 632 0.97 23.07 1.65
CA SER A 632 0.34 24.13 0.83
C SER A 632 -0.93 24.68 1.49
N LEU A 633 -1.82 23.79 1.94
CA LEU A 633 -3.07 24.18 2.61
C LEU A 633 -2.81 24.92 3.93
N GLU A 634 -1.83 24.47 4.72
CA GLU A 634 -1.37 25.15 5.94
C GLU A 634 -0.77 26.54 5.64
N GLY A 635 -0.18 26.73 4.46
CA GLY A 635 0.28 28.04 3.97
C GLY A 635 -0.85 29.02 3.59
N GLU A 636 -2.05 28.53 3.26
CA GLU A 636 -3.22 29.36 2.93
C GLU A 636 -3.92 29.90 4.20
N VAL A 637 -3.86 29.16 5.32
CA VAL A 637 -4.55 29.50 6.58
C VAL A 637 -4.21 30.90 7.13
N PRO A 638 -2.94 31.34 7.25
CA PRO A 638 -2.62 32.67 7.79
C PRO A 638 -3.20 33.82 6.96
N GLY A 639 -3.37 33.64 5.65
CA GLY A 639 -4.02 34.63 4.78
C GLY A 639 -5.53 34.74 5.04
N LEU A 640 -6.19 33.60 5.27
CA LEU A 640 -7.62 33.56 5.61
C LEU A 640 -7.88 34.05 7.05
N GLU A 641 -7.03 33.73 8.01
CA GLU A 641 -7.09 34.33 9.35
C GLU A 641 -6.97 35.85 9.31
N ALA A 642 -6.06 36.38 8.47
CA ALA A 642 -5.90 37.82 8.29
C ALA A 642 -7.14 38.45 7.62
N ALA A 643 -7.75 37.77 6.65
CA ALA A 643 -8.99 38.22 6.00
C ALA A 643 -10.17 38.25 6.99
N VAL A 644 -10.33 37.23 7.85
CA VAL A 644 -11.35 37.22 8.91
C VAL A 644 -11.17 38.42 9.85
N ARG A 645 -9.97 38.61 10.41
CA ARG A 645 -9.67 39.74 11.32
C ARG A 645 -9.91 41.10 10.67
N ALA A 646 -9.61 41.24 9.37
CA ALA A 646 -9.82 42.48 8.62
C ALA A 646 -11.32 42.75 8.41
N ALA A 647 -12.11 41.73 8.09
CA ALA A 647 -13.55 41.86 7.92
C ALA A 647 -14.26 42.13 9.27
N GLU A 648 -13.88 41.45 10.35
CA GLU A 648 -14.36 41.73 11.71
C GLU A 648 -14.05 43.17 12.15
N ALA A 649 -12.84 43.66 11.87
CA ALA A 649 -12.48 45.06 12.16
C ALA A 649 -13.28 46.07 11.32
N ALA A 650 -13.55 45.77 10.05
CA ALA A 650 -14.38 46.62 9.19
C ALA A 650 -15.86 46.65 9.66
N VAL A 651 -16.39 45.50 10.11
CA VAL A 651 -17.71 45.41 10.77
C VAL A 651 -17.75 46.29 12.01
N ALA A 652 -16.77 46.17 12.91
CA ALA A 652 -16.73 46.97 14.14
C ALA A 652 -16.70 48.49 13.87
N VAL A 653 -15.84 48.96 12.97
CA VAL A 653 -15.79 50.38 12.56
C VAL A 653 -17.13 50.85 11.97
N LYS A 654 -17.83 50.00 11.21
CA LYS A 654 -19.13 50.36 10.64
C LYS A 654 -20.27 50.31 11.68
N GLN A 655 -20.18 49.46 12.70
CA GLN A 655 -21.09 49.46 13.85
C GLN A 655 -20.94 50.74 14.68
N ASP A 656 -19.72 51.20 14.93
CA ASP A 656 -19.45 52.49 15.59
C ASP A 656 -20.02 53.67 14.78
N GLU A 657 -19.85 53.68 13.45
CA GLU A 657 -20.40 54.71 12.56
C GLU A 657 -21.94 54.75 12.60
N VAL A 658 -22.60 53.58 12.53
CA VAL A 658 -24.07 53.47 12.66
C VAL A 658 -24.54 53.93 14.06
N SER A 659 -23.78 53.65 15.12
CA SER A 659 -24.09 54.14 16.46
C SER A 659 -23.93 55.66 16.60
N GLY A 660 -22.95 56.26 15.92
CA GLY A 660 -22.75 57.71 15.86
C GLY A 660 -23.91 58.42 15.14
N LEU A 661 -24.25 57.95 13.93
CA LEU A 661 -25.34 58.51 13.12
C LEU A 661 -26.71 58.37 13.81
N ASN A 662 -26.96 57.29 14.57
CA ASN A 662 -28.14 57.18 15.44
C ASN A 662 -28.20 58.33 16.48
N GLY A 663 -27.07 58.65 17.13
CA GLY A 663 -26.98 59.72 18.11
C GLY A 663 -27.18 61.12 17.52
N GLU A 664 -26.72 61.33 16.28
CA GLU A 664 -26.98 62.57 15.53
C GLU A 664 -28.47 62.72 15.16
N VAL A 665 -29.13 61.63 14.74
CA VAL A 665 -30.59 61.61 14.50
C VAL A 665 -31.36 62.00 15.77
N ASP A 666 -31.06 61.38 16.92
CA ASP A 666 -31.70 61.72 18.20
C ASP A 666 -31.48 63.18 18.60
N ALA A 667 -30.27 63.71 18.41
CA ALA A 667 -29.93 65.11 18.70
C ALA A 667 -30.68 66.10 17.78
N LEU A 668 -30.82 65.79 16.48
CA LEU A 668 -31.55 66.61 15.52
C LEU A 668 -33.06 66.59 15.78
N VAL A 669 -33.63 65.43 16.16
CA VAL A 669 -35.03 65.32 16.62
C VAL A 669 -35.27 66.19 17.87
N ALA A 670 -34.37 66.17 18.85
CA ALA A 670 -34.45 67.01 20.04
C ALA A 670 -34.32 68.52 19.73
N ARG A 671 -33.45 68.89 18.79
CA ARG A 671 -33.29 70.27 18.30
C ARG A 671 -34.55 70.76 17.59
N LEU A 672 -35.17 69.94 16.74
CA LEU A 672 -36.45 70.24 16.10
C LEU A 672 -37.59 70.42 17.11
N ALA A 673 -37.70 69.53 18.11
CA ALA A 673 -38.68 69.67 19.18
C ALA A 673 -38.51 71.00 19.95
N THR A 674 -37.27 71.41 20.20
CA THR A 674 -36.93 72.67 20.87
C THR A 674 -37.32 73.88 20.00
N LEU A 675 -36.98 73.87 18.71
CA LEU A 675 -37.32 74.95 17.77
C LEU A 675 -38.84 75.10 17.59
N ASN A 676 -39.59 74.00 17.45
CA ASN A 676 -41.06 74.03 17.40
C ASN A 676 -41.68 74.71 18.64
N ALA A 677 -41.15 74.42 19.84
CA ALA A 677 -41.62 75.04 21.08
C ALA A 677 -41.29 76.55 21.14
N GLN A 678 -40.13 76.97 20.63
CA GLN A 678 -39.74 78.38 20.53
C GLN A 678 -40.60 79.17 19.53
N ILE A 679 -40.95 78.57 18.38
CA ILE A 679 -41.86 79.15 17.39
C ILE A 679 -43.25 79.38 18.02
N THR A 680 -43.81 78.35 18.66
CA THR A 680 -45.13 78.43 19.34
C THR A 680 -45.14 79.50 20.44
N ALA A 681 -44.03 79.69 21.16
CA ALA A 681 -43.90 80.74 22.16
C ALA A 681 -43.90 82.15 21.53
N LYS A 682 -43.23 82.35 20.40
CA LYS A 682 -43.25 83.63 19.67
C LYS A 682 -44.58 83.95 19.01
N GLU A 683 -45.29 82.95 18.49
CA GLU A 683 -46.67 83.11 17.99
C GLU A 683 -47.61 83.65 19.07
N ALA A 684 -47.52 83.11 20.29
CA ALA A 684 -48.28 83.58 21.44
C ALA A 684 -47.91 85.02 21.87
N GLU A 685 -46.63 85.40 21.75
CA GLU A 685 -46.14 86.76 22.03
C GLU A 685 -46.69 87.79 21.03
N VAL A 686 -46.68 87.48 19.72
CA VAL A 686 -47.25 88.33 18.67
C VAL A 686 -48.75 88.53 18.89
N LEU A 687 -49.50 87.46 19.19
CA LEU A 687 -50.93 87.52 19.52
C LEU A 687 -51.22 88.38 20.76
N ALA A 688 -50.41 88.25 21.82
CA ALA A 688 -50.56 89.05 23.04
C ALA A 688 -50.28 90.54 22.81
N LEU A 689 -49.35 90.88 21.92
CA LEU A 689 -49.06 92.26 21.54
C LEU A 689 -50.18 92.86 20.67
N GLN A 690 -50.73 92.11 19.72
CA GLN A 690 -51.91 92.53 18.93
C GLN A 690 -53.11 92.87 19.83
N ALA A 691 -53.39 92.02 20.83
CA ALA A 691 -54.49 92.23 21.77
C ALA A 691 -54.34 93.50 22.64
N ARG A 692 -53.12 94.01 22.85
CA ARG A 692 -52.85 95.22 23.63
C ARG A 692 -52.91 96.52 22.82
N VAL A 693 -52.61 96.47 21.53
CA VAL A 693 -52.64 97.65 20.64
C VAL A 693 -54.08 98.11 20.35
N ALA A 694 -55.01 97.16 20.15
CA ALA A 694 -56.39 97.47 19.78
C ALA A 694 -57.14 98.43 20.73
N PRO A 695 -57.18 98.22 22.07
CA PRO A 695 -57.92 99.12 22.98
C PRO A 695 -57.29 100.53 23.11
N LEU A 696 -55.97 100.66 22.90
CA LEU A 696 -55.29 101.96 22.97
C LEU A 696 -55.60 102.85 21.77
N LEU A 697 -55.74 102.27 20.57
CA LEU A 697 -56.23 102.99 19.38
C LEU A 697 -57.66 103.50 19.59
N ASP A 698 -58.51 102.69 20.22
CA ASP A 698 -59.89 103.05 20.57
C ASP A 698 -59.98 104.19 21.60
N GLN A 699 -59.05 104.22 22.56
CA GLN A 699 -58.91 105.30 23.55
C GLN A 699 -58.40 106.59 22.91
N LEU A 700 -57.40 106.51 22.03
CA LEU A 700 -56.83 107.65 21.30
C LEU A 700 -57.89 108.38 20.45
N ASN A 701 -58.77 107.63 19.80
CA ASN A 701 -59.87 108.19 19.00
C ASN A 701 -60.83 109.04 19.85
N ARG A 702 -61.22 108.57 21.05
CA ARG A 702 -62.13 109.30 21.94
C ARG A 702 -61.51 110.60 22.46
N LEU A 703 -60.24 110.56 22.84
CA LEU A 703 -59.53 111.76 23.32
C LEU A 703 -59.44 112.86 22.24
N ASN A 704 -59.29 112.50 20.96
CA ASN A 704 -59.35 113.47 19.86
C ASN A 704 -60.74 114.13 19.71
N GLU A 705 -61.83 113.42 19.98
CA GLU A 705 -63.19 113.99 19.99
C GLU A 705 -63.39 114.93 21.20
N GLU A 706 -62.85 114.60 22.37
CA GLU A 706 -62.94 115.42 23.59
C GLU A 706 -62.13 116.73 23.51
N VAL A 707 -60.93 116.71 22.90
CA VAL A 707 -60.18 117.94 22.54
C VAL A 707 -61.05 118.86 21.68
N SER A 708 -61.62 118.30 20.60
CA SER A 708 -62.42 119.05 19.63
C SER A 708 -63.69 119.68 20.26
N ALA A 709 -64.31 119.00 21.21
CA ALA A 709 -65.47 119.52 21.94
C ALA A 709 -65.09 120.67 22.90
N THR A 710 -63.91 120.59 23.53
CA THR A 710 -63.47 121.55 24.54
C THR A 710 -63.04 122.89 23.91
N GLU A 711 -62.36 122.86 22.76
CA GLU A 711 -62.07 124.07 21.96
C GLU A 711 -63.33 124.86 21.60
N ALA A 712 -64.41 124.15 21.21
CA ALA A 712 -65.67 124.77 20.81
C ALA A 712 -66.36 125.50 21.96
N GLN A 713 -66.31 124.94 23.18
CA GLN A 713 -66.85 125.60 24.38
C GLN A 713 -66.07 126.86 24.75
N LEU A 714 -64.74 126.79 24.74
CA LEU A 714 -63.86 127.92 25.06
C LEU A 714 -64.15 129.15 24.16
N LYS A 715 -64.32 128.90 22.86
CA LYS A 715 -64.65 129.93 21.85
C LYS A 715 -66.02 130.57 22.08
N ALA A 716 -67.01 129.82 22.58
CA ALA A 716 -68.34 130.34 22.89
C ALA A 716 -68.34 131.29 24.10
N LEU A 717 -67.64 130.90 25.17
CA LEU A 717 -67.53 131.70 26.40
C LEU A 717 -66.82 133.05 26.16
N GLN A 718 -65.76 133.06 25.33
CA GLN A 718 -65.06 134.29 24.94
C GLN A 718 -66.00 135.32 24.27
N GLY A 719 -66.93 134.87 23.41
CA GLY A 719 -67.90 135.77 22.76
C GLY A 719 -68.99 136.33 23.69
N GLN A 720 -69.31 135.62 24.79
CA GLN A 720 -70.22 136.14 25.81
C GLN A 720 -69.59 137.30 26.60
N LEU A 721 -68.29 137.22 26.89
CA LEU A 721 -67.55 138.25 27.62
C LEU A 721 -67.58 139.61 26.90
N THR A 722 -67.30 139.63 25.59
CA THR A 722 -67.32 140.85 24.76
C THR A 722 -68.72 141.51 24.70
N THR A 723 -69.77 140.68 24.76
CA THR A 723 -71.17 141.14 24.77
C THR A 723 -71.54 141.84 26.08
N LEU A 724 -70.94 141.42 27.21
CA LEU A 724 -71.16 142.04 28.52
C LEU A 724 -70.43 143.38 28.66
N ASP A 725 -69.18 143.48 28.22
CA ASP A 725 -68.40 144.73 28.20
C ASP A 725 -69.13 145.86 27.45
N THR A 726 -69.79 145.53 26.33
CA THR A 726 -70.57 146.49 25.55
C THR A 726 -71.73 147.08 26.38
N LYS A 727 -72.55 146.22 27.02
CA LYS A 727 -73.73 146.65 27.79
C LYS A 727 -73.41 147.53 28.99
N ILE A 728 -72.26 147.29 29.65
CA ILE A 728 -71.78 148.11 30.78
C ILE A 728 -71.55 149.56 30.31
N THR A 729 -70.96 149.72 29.13
CA THR A 729 -70.63 151.04 28.54
C THR A 729 -71.88 151.88 28.24
N ASP A 730 -72.95 151.24 27.73
CA ASP A 730 -74.23 151.92 27.46
C ASP A 730 -74.91 152.40 28.74
N ALA A 731 -74.97 151.55 29.78
CA ALA A 731 -75.61 151.85 31.05
C ALA A 731 -74.96 153.07 31.77
N GLN A 732 -73.63 153.15 31.76
CA GLN A 732 -72.91 154.32 32.28
C GLN A 732 -73.23 155.62 31.53
N THR A 733 -73.63 155.53 30.26
CA THR A 733 -73.91 156.71 29.41
C THR A 733 -75.33 157.22 29.63
N LEU A 734 -76.30 156.32 29.86
CA LEU A 734 -77.66 156.69 30.27
C LEU A 734 -77.68 157.47 31.60
N LEU A 735 -76.89 157.04 32.58
CA LEU A 735 -76.85 157.63 33.93
C LEU A 735 -76.56 159.14 33.90
N ARG A 736 -75.53 159.55 33.14
CA ARG A 736 -75.08 160.96 33.01
C ARG A 736 -76.15 161.88 32.38
N SER A 737 -77.05 161.32 31.56
CA SER A 737 -78.12 162.08 30.89
C SER A 737 -79.19 162.55 31.87
N LEU A 738 -79.56 161.69 32.82
CA LEU A 738 -80.62 161.92 33.80
C LEU A 738 -80.20 162.97 34.86
N GLU A 739 -78.93 162.94 35.29
CA GLU A 739 -78.34 163.96 36.17
C GLU A 739 -78.45 165.38 35.60
N SER A 740 -78.20 165.53 34.29
CA SER A 740 -78.27 166.80 33.57
C SER A 740 -79.69 167.40 33.58
N GLN A 741 -80.70 166.58 33.26
CA GLN A 741 -82.10 167.01 33.19
C GLN A 741 -82.63 167.43 34.57
N LYS A 742 -82.30 166.69 35.62
CA LYS A 742 -82.71 166.98 37.00
C LYS A 742 -82.23 168.35 37.49
N LYS A 743 -81.06 168.81 37.02
CA LYS A 743 -80.51 170.13 37.34
C LYS A 743 -81.33 171.27 36.70
N ALA A 744 -81.58 171.19 35.39
CA ALA A 744 -82.21 172.27 34.62
C ALA A 744 -83.62 172.63 35.13
N ASN A 745 -84.40 171.65 35.57
CA ASN A 745 -85.74 171.88 36.09
C ASN A 745 -85.75 172.70 37.39
N LYS A 746 -84.84 172.39 38.33
CA LYS A 746 -84.73 173.09 39.62
C LYS A 746 -84.54 174.60 39.45
N ASP A 747 -83.78 175.01 38.44
CA ASP A 747 -83.48 176.41 38.17
C ASP A 747 -84.72 177.16 37.59
N ALA A 748 -85.61 176.46 36.88
CA ALA A 748 -86.85 177.02 36.33
C ALA A 748 -87.91 177.30 37.42
N VAL A 749 -88.05 176.40 38.42
CA VAL A 749 -88.95 176.60 39.58
C VAL A 749 -88.63 177.90 40.32
N ALA A 750 -87.35 178.22 40.46
CA ALA A 750 -86.89 179.40 41.19
C ALA A 750 -87.24 180.72 40.49
N ALA A 751 -87.23 180.74 39.15
CA ALA A 751 -87.47 181.95 38.37
C ALA A 751 -88.91 182.48 38.53
N GLN A 752 -89.92 181.62 38.32
CA GLN A 752 -91.33 182.06 38.32
C GLN A 752 -91.83 182.48 39.72
N LYS A 753 -91.27 181.90 40.79
CA LYS A 753 -91.52 182.32 42.19
C LYS A 753 -91.18 183.81 42.43
N ALA A 754 -90.21 184.37 41.71
CA ALA A 754 -89.81 185.77 41.86
C ALA A 754 -90.78 186.75 41.16
N VAL A 755 -91.44 186.34 40.08
CA VAL A 755 -92.31 187.22 39.27
C VAL A 755 -93.63 187.53 40.00
N VAL A 756 -94.19 186.53 40.68
CA VAL A 756 -95.42 186.66 41.50
C VAL A 756 -95.27 187.77 42.55
N VAL A 757 -94.13 187.82 43.24
CA VAL A 757 -93.84 188.81 44.30
C VAL A 757 -93.83 190.25 43.76
N GLY A 758 -93.38 190.46 42.51
CA GLY A 758 -93.35 191.78 41.89
C GLY A 758 -94.76 192.33 41.58
N LEU A 759 -95.64 191.49 41.04
CA LEU A 759 -97.01 191.87 40.66
C LEU A 759 -97.88 192.19 41.90
N GLN A 760 -97.70 191.45 43.00
CA GLN A 760 -98.39 191.71 44.27
C GLN A 760 -98.09 193.11 44.82
N GLY A 761 -96.86 193.61 44.66
CA GLY A 761 -96.49 194.97 45.07
C GLY A 761 -97.18 196.08 44.26
N GLN A 762 -97.39 195.87 42.96
CA GLN A 762 -98.04 196.84 42.09
C GLN A 762 -99.55 196.98 42.39
N LEU A 763 -100.22 195.88 42.75
CA LEU A 763 -101.65 195.87 43.08
C LEU A 763 -101.97 196.75 44.31
N ALA A 764 -101.09 196.76 45.31
CA ALA A 764 -101.31 197.46 46.58
C ALA A 764 -101.39 198.99 46.43
N GLU A 765 -100.54 199.59 45.60
CA GLU A 765 -100.50 201.06 45.45
C GLU A 765 -101.65 201.60 44.59
N VAL A 766 -102.19 200.80 43.64
CA VAL A 766 -103.39 201.16 42.85
C VAL A 766 -104.62 201.29 43.75
N GLN A 767 -104.82 200.36 44.69
CA GLN A 767 -105.96 200.40 45.62
C GLN A 767 -105.94 201.65 46.52
N LYS A 768 -104.73 202.07 46.92
CA LYS A 768 -104.48 203.25 47.75
C LYS A 768 -104.83 204.57 47.04
N GLN A 769 -104.64 204.64 45.72
CA GLN A 769 -105.04 205.80 44.91
C GLN A 769 -106.56 205.93 44.76
N VAL A 770 -107.29 204.81 44.65
CA VAL A 770 -108.77 204.81 44.63
C VAL A 770 -109.33 205.41 45.92
N ALA A 771 -108.79 205.02 47.08
CA ALA A 771 -109.26 205.49 48.39
C ALA A 771 -109.12 207.01 48.59
N ALA A 772 -108.16 207.65 47.94
CA ALA A 772 -107.98 209.11 48.01
C ALA A 772 -109.04 209.88 47.20
N LEU A 773 -109.52 209.34 46.08
CA LEU A 773 -110.52 209.97 45.23
C LEU A 773 -111.93 209.96 45.84
N ASP A 774 -112.31 208.85 46.49
CA ASP A 774 -113.65 208.72 47.10
C ASP A 774 -113.87 209.73 48.26
N ALA A 775 -112.80 210.16 48.95
CA ALA A 775 -112.88 211.12 50.06
C ALA A 775 -113.31 212.54 49.62
N THR A 776 -112.81 213.00 48.47
CA THR A 776 -113.03 214.37 47.96
C THR A 776 -114.48 214.63 47.54
N ILE A 777 -115.23 213.59 47.19
CA ILE A 777 -116.58 213.69 46.62
C ILE A 777 -117.64 214.06 47.69
N ALA A 778 -117.39 213.76 48.98
CA ALA A 778 -118.42 213.82 50.03
C ALA A 778 -118.72 215.23 50.60
N LEU A 779 -117.88 216.24 50.36
CA LEU A 779 -117.89 217.52 51.10
C LEU A 779 -118.49 218.73 50.36
N GLY A 780 -119.25 218.50 49.27
CA GLY A 780 -120.23 219.48 48.76
C GLY A 780 -119.72 220.66 47.91
N GLY A 781 -118.40 220.85 47.79
CA GLY A 781 -117.80 221.76 46.80
C GLY A 781 -117.58 223.19 47.30
N CYS A 782 -116.53 223.38 48.10
CA CYS A 782 -115.76 224.62 48.16
C CYS A 782 -114.26 224.27 48.08
N VAL A 783 -113.48 225.22 47.56
CA VAL A 783 -112.00 225.23 47.47
C VAL A 783 -111.42 224.89 48.87
N VAL A 784 -110.37 224.08 49.02
CA VAL A 784 -109.14 223.95 48.20
C VAL A 784 -109.10 222.72 47.30
#